data_AF-A0A6G0Y3S9-F1
#
_entry.id   AF-A0A6G0Y3S9-F1
#
_cell.length_a   1.000
_cell.length_b   1.000
_cell.length_c   1.000
_cell.angle_alpha   90.00
_cell.angle_beta   90.00
_cell.angle_gamma   90.00
#
_symmetry.space_group_name_H-M   'P 1'
#
loop_
_entity.id
_entity.type
_entity.pdbx_description
1 polymer ?
#
loop_
_entity_poly.entity_id
_entity_poly.type
_entity_poly.pdbx_seq_one_letter_code
_entity_poly.pdbx_strand_id
1 'polypeptide(L)'
;MVARYCDNEGHIHENLIAVSPAEDATAKGLYELFTEMCNSHNIDWRALLIGQSYDGANVMKGQVNGLRTLIQKEVPRAIYIWCNAHQLNLVIVDTCSSCKDAINFFGILESLYSYFGARKRNSLFKIKQIELIPELRPIRFKMLSSTRWSSHSSAIQMILLTFPAILAALEELQNENDLNTKNIAKSLTKKTKKFKFILMLVIFKNIFDITSPLSKYLQSANIDFFQAVIFIDRALEQITTLRSRDEENSVFSQIVQQTKSLADKWNIEPCFETKRKITAKRVVGEKCSSESSLEPLDRFRSETFFVIVDSLWSKFKSDFKESKAIVKDMSIFQIDKMFSIKRKTNTLPSDSFKAICAWLPEIDMIQLKDEYLQLYLRYTFPNVFLALKALCTLPISSASAERKFSKMKLIKTRLRSTTSDSRLEHMMLLSCEGKIDIEFDKAINRMGTISSVYAKQLMPSKNNSSKSIKRRRLLDEENYIESLSHNDSFITLPSVEITNPCTILINNSLIEPTTNYTGVDNHVTDHSPSVDFDLPTCNNNNNQLSNNASASSLSGSSDANFNPIEEVQSPITRSKDIVGDIVQWALDQNIPNNNFDKLLNILKNHKCFEHLSASCRTLYKILVIGVDGLPLSKSSGSCFWPILGYLRQRNQSVFPIGIYRGNKKPDNSNEFIKFFVDEIKQLISHGINVKQYTDNNTLINVHKNVTVDAFCCDQPAKSFILNTKSHSGFYSCTRCTVKGQYLNRRVCFPKLNCSKWTHKDFVDKIQRQYHNDKHQVTEILNIPNLDVVHQFSIDCMHAVCLGAVKKILMLWKGDTICKRSINKQKLNSLQIKHISERLVFFRNSIPCEFVRKPRSLDELPRFKATELRLILLYLGPLSIYSIVSKKIYKHFLSLNIAMTIFLSPNYNMLASSAKSIMNDFVKQFAYLYGSHFVSHNIHSLIHLCDDYDLYGPLDNVSCFKFENYMCGLKKMVRKNDKPLQQVVKRCQERSSSLMANNYENVNNIVEKHFKMEHSEGPLINGTSSPQYKVLILDQITIKIHFNADSYVGLKSNGSLQIIKFITLPAVLHNRVHNS
;
A
#
# COMPACT_ATOMS: atom_id res chain seq x y z
N MET A 1 -15.63 21.84 -8.02
CA MET A 1 -14.33 22.48 -8.24
C MET A 1 -13.19 21.58 -7.75
N VAL A 2 -12.20 21.32 -8.61
CA VAL A 2 -10.94 20.62 -8.26
C VAL A 2 -9.80 21.58 -8.57
N ALA A 3 -8.83 21.72 -7.66
CA ALA A 3 -7.64 22.54 -7.90
C ALA A 3 -6.39 21.67 -8.00
N ARG A 4 -5.50 22.05 -8.90
CA ARG A 4 -4.15 21.50 -9.05
C ARG A 4 -3.15 22.59 -8.66
N TYR A 5 -2.28 22.31 -7.69
CA TYR A 5 -1.32 23.28 -7.17
C TYR A 5 0.00 22.60 -6.78
N CYS A 6 1.06 23.39 -6.62
CA CYS A 6 2.38 22.90 -6.22
C CYS A 6 2.76 23.51 -4.87
N ASP A 7 3.13 22.66 -3.92
CA ASP A 7 3.51 23.10 -2.58
C ASP A 7 4.90 23.77 -2.56
N ASN A 8 5.36 24.15 -1.37
CA ASN A 8 6.66 24.80 -1.19
C ASN A 8 7.84 23.82 -1.32
N GLU A 9 7.58 22.51 -1.30
CA GLU A 9 8.58 21.45 -1.46
C GLU A 9 8.68 20.99 -2.93
N GLY A 10 7.82 21.49 -3.82
CA GLY A 10 7.81 21.17 -5.24
C GLY A 10 6.90 19.99 -5.62
N HIS A 11 6.06 19.50 -4.69
CA HIS A 11 5.12 18.40 -4.98
C HIS A 11 3.81 18.92 -5.55
N ILE A 12 3.29 18.22 -6.56
CA ILE A 12 2.03 18.53 -7.23
C ILE A 12 0.89 17.85 -6.48
N HIS A 13 -0.14 18.62 -6.13
CA HIS A 13 -1.37 18.17 -5.47
C HIS A 13 -2.58 18.44 -6.37
N GLU A 14 -3.61 17.57 -6.29
CA GLU A 14 -4.84 17.71 -7.05
C GLU A 14 -6.08 17.34 -6.20
N ASN A 15 -6.72 18.35 -5.59
CA ASN A 15 -7.65 18.15 -4.48
C ASN A 15 -9.06 18.68 -4.82
N LEU A 16 -10.10 17.98 -4.35
CA LEU A 16 -11.49 18.41 -4.44
C LEU A 16 -11.70 19.53 -3.43
N ILE A 17 -12.16 20.70 -3.88
CA ILE A 17 -12.40 21.84 -2.99
C ILE A 17 -13.87 21.93 -2.63
N ALA A 18 -14.75 21.90 -3.63
CA ALA A 18 -16.18 22.14 -3.44
C ALA A 18 -17.02 21.37 -4.47
N VAL A 19 -18.27 21.07 -4.12
CA VAL A 19 -19.29 20.48 -5.00
C VAL A 19 -20.61 21.19 -4.73
N SER A 20 -21.04 22.02 -5.67
CA SER A 20 -22.29 22.78 -5.57
C SER A 20 -23.26 22.41 -6.69
N PRO A 21 -24.60 22.41 -6.45
CA PRO A 21 -25.56 22.42 -7.54
C PRO A 21 -25.40 23.70 -8.36
N ALA A 22 -25.57 23.58 -9.68
CA ALA A 22 -25.66 24.72 -10.59
C ALA A 22 -27.14 24.88 -10.97
N GLU A 23 -27.84 25.78 -10.31
CA GLU A 23 -29.24 26.11 -10.63
C GLU A 23 -29.33 26.83 -11.99
N ASP A 24 -28.39 27.74 -12.24
CA ASP A 24 -28.17 28.37 -13.53
C ASP A 24 -26.92 27.79 -14.20
N ALA A 25 -27.14 26.94 -15.21
CA ALA A 25 -26.09 26.34 -16.03
C ALA A 25 -25.63 27.25 -17.19
N THR A 26 -26.01 28.53 -17.23
CA THR A 26 -25.42 29.50 -18.15
C THR A 26 -23.99 29.85 -17.73
N ALA A 27 -23.21 30.40 -18.66
CA ALA A 27 -21.83 30.75 -18.38
C ALA A 27 -21.70 31.84 -17.29
N LYS A 28 -22.68 32.76 -17.23
CA LYS A 28 -22.75 33.79 -16.19
C LYS A 28 -23.07 33.17 -14.83
N GLY A 29 -24.09 32.31 -14.75
CA GLY A 29 -24.42 31.58 -13.52
C GLY A 29 -23.25 30.74 -13.00
N LEU A 30 -22.53 30.04 -13.89
CA LEU A 30 -21.34 29.28 -13.50
C LEU A 30 -20.16 30.16 -13.06
N TYR A 31 -20.01 31.36 -13.64
CA TYR A 31 -19.00 32.32 -13.25
C TYR A 31 -19.28 32.92 -11.86
N GLU A 32 -20.53 33.27 -11.60
CA GLU A 32 -21.00 33.73 -10.29
C GLU A 32 -20.81 32.64 -9.24
N LEU A 33 -21.21 31.40 -9.55
CA LEU A 33 -21.03 30.23 -8.68
C LEU A 33 -19.55 29.94 -8.40
N PHE A 34 -18.67 30.02 -9.41
CA PHE A 34 -17.23 29.88 -9.22
C PHE A 34 -16.67 30.94 -8.28
N THR A 35 -17.08 32.20 -8.47
CA THR A 35 -16.64 33.32 -7.64
C THR A 35 -17.12 33.15 -6.20
N GLU A 36 -18.37 32.76 -5.99
CA GLU A 36 -18.94 32.45 -4.68
C GLU A 36 -18.20 31.30 -3.98
N MET A 37 -17.90 30.21 -4.72
CA MET A 37 -17.13 29.09 -4.19
C MET A 37 -15.72 29.49 -3.78
N CYS A 38 -15.02 30.32 -4.57
CA CYS A 38 -13.70 30.81 -4.21
C CYS A 38 -13.74 31.74 -2.99
N ASN A 39 -14.72 32.65 -2.93
CA ASN A 39 -14.89 33.57 -1.82
C ASN A 39 -15.22 32.82 -0.51
N SER A 40 -16.13 31.85 -0.54
CA SER A 40 -16.50 31.03 0.62
C SER A 40 -15.34 30.19 1.17
N HIS A 41 -14.36 29.87 0.33
CA HIS A 41 -13.16 29.11 0.72
C HIS A 41 -11.92 29.98 0.94
N ASN A 42 -12.04 31.31 0.89
CA ASN A 42 -10.93 32.27 1.00
C ASN A 42 -9.79 32.00 -0.01
N ILE A 43 -10.14 31.64 -1.24
CA ILE A 43 -9.18 31.41 -2.32
C ILE A 43 -9.07 32.67 -3.16
N ASP A 44 -7.92 33.33 -3.11
CA ASP A 44 -7.61 34.46 -3.99
C ASP A 44 -7.25 33.97 -5.39
N TRP A 45 -8.27 33.62 -6.16
CA TRP A 45 -8.12 33.14 -7.52
C TRP A 45 -7.63 34.24 -8.49
N ARG A 46 -7.80 35.53 -8.15
CA ARG A 46 -7.30 36.62 -9.01
C ARG A 46 -5.79 36.72 -8.97
N ALA A 47 -5.20 36.51 -7.79
CA ALA A 47 -3.75 36.46 -7.62
C ALA A 47 -3.14 35.10 -8.05
N LEU A 48 -3.83 33.99 -7.83
CA LEU A 48 -3.20 32.65 -7.89
C LEU A 48 -3.55 31.83 -9.15
N LEU A 49 -4.61 32.18 -9.89
CA LEU A 49 -5.07 31.36 -11.02
C LEU A 49 -4.18 31.55 -12.26
N ILE A 50 -3.51 30.48 -12.65
CA ILE A 50 -2.62 30.43 -13.84
C ILE A 50 -3.15 29.54 -14.97
N GLY A 51 -4.14 28.69 -14.68
CA GLY A 51 -4.72 27.79 -15.67
C GLY A 51 -6.12 27.30 -15.29
N GLN A 52 -6.94 27.05 -16.30
CA GLN A 52 -8.31 26.54 -16.18
C GLN A 52 -8.58 25.45 -17.22
N SER A 53 -9.29 24.38 -16.85
CA SER A 53 -9.60 23.28 -17.77
C SER A 53 -11.02 22.75 -17.58
N TYR A 54 -11.74 22.64 -18.70
CA TYR A 54 -13.14 22.19 -18.76
C TYR A 54 -13.37 21.22 -19.92
N ASP A 55 -14.57 20.65 -19.97
CA ASP A 55 -15.05 19.90 -21.13
C ASP A 55 -15.35 20.83 -22.32
N GLY A 56 -15.69 20.25 -23.46
CA GLY A 56 -15.95 21.00 -24.70
C GLY A 56 -17.29 21.71 -24.76
N ALA A 57 -18.07 21.79 -23.67
CA ALA A 57 -19.39 22.39 -23.71
C ALA A 57 -19.30 23.87 -24.09
N ASN A 58 -20.19 24.34 -24.99
CA ASN A 58 -20.18 25.73 -25.46
C ASN A 58 -20.31 26.75 -24.33
N VAL A 59 -21.04 26.41 -23.26
CA VAL A 59 -21.16 27.22 -22.04
C VAL A 59 -19.79 27.43 -21.37
N MET A 60 -18.93 26.42 -21.37
CA MET A 60 -17.61 26.47 -20.74
C MET A 60 -16.57 27.11 -21.67
N LYS A 61 -16.51 26.65 -22.92
CA LYS A 61 -15.48 27.00 -23.92
C LYS A 61 -15.76 28.30 -24.69
N GLY A 62 -17.02 28.74 -24.77
CA GLY A 62 -17.48 29.78 -25.69
C GLY A 62 -16.60 31.04 -25.69
N GLN A 63 -16.22 31.51 -26.88
CA GLN A 63 -15.25 32.61 -27.03
C GLN A 63 -15.78 33.98 -26.60
N VAL A 64 -17.09 34.23 -26.71
CA VAL A 64 -17.70 35.54 -26.44
C VAL A 64 -18.24 35.63 -25.01
N ASN A 65 -19.06 34.66 -24.62
CA ASN A 65 -19.75 34.62 -23.33
C ASN A 65 -19.57 33.28 -22.60
N GLY A 66 -18.53 32.50 -22.91
CA GLY A 66 -18.26 31.26 -22.16
C GLY A 66 -17.61 31.54 -20.80
N LEU A 67 -17.70 30.59 -19.88
CA LEU A 67 -17.08 30.68 -18.55
C LEU A 67 -15.58 30.99 -18.65
N ARG A 68 -14.90 30.34 -19.60
CA ARG A 68 -13.51 30.65 -19.97
C ARG A 68 -13.29 32.15 -20.15
N THR A 69 -14.06 32.76 -21.04
CA THR A 69 -13.88 34.16 -21.43
C THR A 69 -14.16 35.10 -20.26
N LEU A 70 -15.18 34.79 -19.45
CA LEU A 70 -15.49 35.58 -18.25
C LEU A 70 -14.34 35.55 -17.24
N ILE A 71 -13.75 34.38 -16.98
CA ILE A 71 -12.58 34.25 -16.09
C ILE A 71 -11.35 34.96 -16.68
N GLN A 72 -11.09 34.82 -18.00
CA GLN A 72 -9.94 35.45 -18.66
C GLN A 72 -10.04 36.98 -18.72
N LYS A 73 -11.26 37.55 -18.71
CA LYS A 73 -11.47 39.01 -18.62
C LYS A 73 -10.94 39.58 -17.31
N GLU A 74 -11.07 38.85 -16.20
CA GLU A 74 -10.53 39.28 -14.90
C GLU A 74 -9.07 38.84 -14.68
N VAL A 75 -8.72 37.65 -15.16
CA VAL A 75 -7.37 37.08 -14.98
C VAL A 75 -6.80 36.68 -16.35
N PRO A 76 -6.16 37.61 -17.08
CA PRO A 76 -5.64 37.35 -18.42
C PRO A 76 -4.58 36.23 -18.47
N ARG A 77 -3.82 36.04 -17.39
CA ARG A 77 -2.81 34.97 -17.25
C ARG A 77 -3.41 33.57 -17.09
N ALA A 78 -4.71 33.41 -16.84
CA ALA A 78 -5.34 32.11 -16.64
C ALA A 78 -5.57 31.40 -17.99
N ILE A 79 -4.59 30.57 -18.40
CA ILE A 79 -4.65 29.84 -19.67
C ILE A 79 -5.77 28.80 -19.63
N TYR A 80 -6.60 28.81 -20.66
CA TYR A 80 -7.59 27.75 -20.86
C TYR A 80 -6.99 26.56 -21.60
N ILE A 81 -7.16 25.37 -21.02
CA ILE A 81 -6.79 24.09 -21.59
C ILE A 81 -8.06 23.27 -21.78
N TRP A 82 -8.42 23.02 -23.05
CA TRP A 82 -9.49 22.08 -23.35
C TRP A 82 -9.08 20.68 -22.88
N CYS A 83 -9.94 19.98 -22.13
CA CYS A 83 -9.62 18.66 -21.60
C CYS A 83 -9.20 17.68 -22.71
N ASN A 84 -7.90 17.36 -22.78
CA ASN A 84 -7.32 16.47 -23.80
C ASN A 84 -7.95 15.07 -23.78
N ALA A 85 -8.34 14.59 -22.59
CA ALA A 85 -9.02 13.29 -22.44
C ALA A 85 -10.43 13.31 -23.05
N HIS A 86 -11.15 14.43 -22.92
CA HIS A 86 -12.46 14.61 -23.52
C HIS A 86 -12.37 14.82 -25.04
N GLN A 87 -11.40 15.61 -25.51
CA GLN A 87 -11.12 15.77 -26.94
C GLN A 87 -10.84 14.42 -27.60
N LEU A 88 -9.96 13.60 -27.01
CA LEU A 88 -9.70 12.26 -27.51
C LEU A 88 -10.96 11.39 -27.54
N ASN A 89 -11.83 11.50 -26.52
CA ASN A 89 -13.11 10.79 -26.51
C ASN A 89 -14.03 11.23 -27.66
N LEU A 90 -14.13 12.53 -27.95
CA LEU A 90 -14.92 13.03 -29.07
C LEU A 90 -14.40 12.50 -30.42
N VAL A 91 -13.08 12.58 -30.64
CA VAL A 91 -12.42 12.04 -31.84
C VAL A 91 -12.78 10.56 -32.04
N ILE A 92 -12.78 9.77 -30.96
CA ILE A 92 -13.09 8.34 -31.02
C ILE A 92 -14.57 8.07 -31.29
N VAL A 93 -15.49 8.75 -30.58
CA VAL A 93 -16.95 8.58 -30.78
C VAL A 93 -17.34 8.92 -32.22
N ASP A 94 -16.75 9.99 -32.74
CA ASP A 94 -16.91 10.41 -34.11
C ASP A 94 -16.34 9.40 -35.11
N THR A 95 -15.17 8.81 -34.81
CA THR A 95 -14.58 7.75 -35.62
C THR A 95 -15.48 6.51 -35.65
N CYS A 96 -16.11 6.16 -34.53
CA CYS A 96 -17.08 5.04 -34.44
C CYS A 96 -18.37 5.31 -35.22
N SER A 97 -18.66 6.57 -35.52
CA SER A 97 -19.86 7.03 -36.24
C SER A 97 -19.55 7.55 -37.65
N SER A 98 -18.32 7.34 -38.14
CA SER A 98 -17.81 7.93 -39.39
C SER A 98 -18.45 7.39 -40.66
N CYS A 99 -18.92 6.14 -40.63
CA CYS A 99 -19.57 5.50 -41.78
C CYS A 99 -20.67 4.53 -41.33
N LYS A 100 -21.58 4.18 -42.26
CA LYS A 100 -22.70 3.26 -42.01
C LYS A 100 -22.23 1.91 -41.49
N ASP A 101 -21.08 1.43 -41.96
CA ASP A 101 -20.52 0.15 -41.55
C ASP A 101 -19.98 0.16 -40.12
N ALA A 102 -19.38 1.26 -39.69
CA ALA A 102 -18.96 1.44 -38.30
C ALA A 102 -20.18 1.50 -37.35
N ILE A 103 -21.23 2.25 -37.71
CA ILE A 103 -22.47 2.34 -36.93
C ILE A 103 -23.13 0.96 -36.79
N ASN A 104 -23.26 0.23 -37.91
CA ASN A 104 -23.82 -1.12 -37.90
C ASN A 104 -22.98 -2.09 -37.06
N PHE A 105 -21.65 -1.99 -37.15
CA PHE A 105 -20.74 -2.80 -36.38
C PHE A 105 -20.94 -2.62 -34.86
N PHE A 106 -20.90 -1.38 -34.37
CA PHE A 106 -21.10 -1.12 -32.94
C PHE A 106 -22.53 -1.47 -32.48
N GLY A 107 -23.54 -1.29 -33.34
CA GLY A 107 -24.91 -1.75 -33.06
C GLY A 107 -25.03 -3.27 -32.88
N ILE A 108 -24.21 -4.07 -33.59
CA ILE A 108 -24.13 -5.52 -33.37
C ILE A 108 -23.52 -5.83 -32.00
N LEU A 109 -22.46 -5.12 -31.61
CA LEU A 109 -21.82 -5.32 -30.30
C LEU A 109 -22.76 -4.97 -29.14
N GLU A 110 -23.54 -3.89 -29.27
CA GLU A 110 -24.59 -3.52 -28.30
C GLU A 110 -25.69 -4.58 -28.21
N SER A 111 -26.10 -5.12 -29.35
CA SER A 111 -27.09 -6.19 -29.42
C SER A 111 -26.59 -7.47 -28.73
N LEU A 112 -25.33 -7.84 -28.91
CA LEU A 112 -24.69 -8.97 -28.20
C LEU A 112 -24.69 -8.74 -26.68
N TYR A 113 -24.31 -7.54 -26.24
CA TYR A 113 -24.30 -7.20 -24.81
C TYR A 113 -25.71 -7.30 -24.20
N SER A 114 -26.71 -6.68 -24.85
CA SER A 114 -28.10 -6.72 -24.39
C SER A 114 -28.65 -8.14 -24.32
N TYR A 115 -28.34 -8.95 -25.35
CA TYR A 115 -28.77 -10.34 -25.44
C TYR A 115 -28.16 -11.21 -24.34
N PHE A 116 -26.84 -11.16 -24.11
CA PHE A 116 -26.18 -11.91 -23.04
C PHE A 116 -26.27 -11.26 -21.64
N GLY A 117 -26.99 -10.14 -21.51
CA GLY A 117 -27.24 -9.45 -20.24
C GLY A 117 -28.18 -10.21 -19.30
N ALA A 118 -29.06 -11.06 -19.84
CA ALA A 118 -29.96 -11.88 -19.01
C ALA A 118 -29.23 -13.04 -18.32
N ARG A 119 -29.61 -13.32 -17.06
CA ARG A 119 -28.95 -14.32 -16.20
C ARG A 119 -28.75 -15.70 -16.84
N LYS A 120 -29.80 -16.26 -17.45
CA LYS A 120 -29.77 -17.59 -18.07
C LYS A 120 -28.75 -17.67 -19.21
N ARG A 121 -28.84 -16.75 -20.17
CA ARG A 121 -27.94 -16.64 -21.33
C ARG A 121 -26.50 -16.34 -20.92
N ASN A 122 -26.30 -15.50 -19.91
CA ASN A 122 -24.98 -15.21 -19.36
C ASN A 122 -24.32 -16.45 -18.73
N SER A 123 -25.12 -17.28 -18.05
CA SER A 123 -24.64 -18.54 -17.46
C SER A 123 -24.18 -19.51 -18.55
N LEU A 124 -24.97 -19.65 -19.61
CA LEU A 124 -24.62 -20.53 -20.73
C LEU A 124 -23.33 -20.09 -21.42
N PHE A 125 -23.18 -18.80 -21.71
CA PHE A 125 -21.95 -18.25 -22.26
C PHE A 125 -20.72 -18.58 -21.39
N LYS A 126 -20.84 -18.48 -20.06
CA LYS A 126 -19.72 -18.84 -19.16
C LYS A 126 -19.38 -20.31 -19.19
N ILE A 127 -20.38 -21.19 -19.28
CA ILE A 127 -20.16 -22.64 -19.42
C ILE A 127 -19.36 -22.90 -20.70
N LYS A 128 -19.81 -22.34 -21.83
CA LYS A 128 -19.10 -22.46 -23.12
C LYS A 128 -17.72 -21.84 -23.13
N GLN A 129 -17.51 -20.77 -22.36
CA GLN A 129 -16.18 -20.19 -22.20
C GLN A 129 -15.22 -21.14 -21.46
N ILE A 130 -15.67 -21.77 -20.37
CA ILE A 130 -14.85 -22.72 -19.60
C ILE A 130 -14.56 -23.97 -20.43
N GLU A 131 -15.55 -24.44 -21.20
CA GLU A 131 -15.44 -25.63 -22.06
C GLU A 131 -14.43 -25.42 -23.20
N LEU A 132 -14.52 -24.29 -23.92
CA LEU A 132 -13.73 -24.05 -25.13
C LEU A 132 -12.42 -23.29 -24.87
N ILE A 133 -12.29 -22.62 -23.74
CA ILE A 133 -11.15 -21.75 -23.40
C ILE A 133 -10.77 -21.91 -21.92
N PRO A 134 -10.33 -23.11 -21.49
CA PRO A 134 -10.09 -23.42 -20.07
C PRO A 134 -8.94 -22.61 -19.44
N GLU A 135 -7.98 -22.18 -20.26
CA GLU A 135 -6.80 -21.41 -19.82
C GLU A 135 -7.14 -19.97 -19.37
N LEU A 136 -8.30 -19.44 -19.81
CA LEU A 136 -8.68 -18.05 -19.57
C LEU A 136 -9.70 -17.95 -18.44
N ARG A 137 -9.43 -17.10 -17.44
CA ARG A 137 -10.40 -16.80 -16.38
C ARG A 137 -11.73 -16.29 -16.98
N PRO A 138 -12.91 -16.78 -16.54
CA PRO A 138 -14.20 -16.37 -17.11
C PRO A 138 -14.39 -14.86 -17.18
N ILE A 139 -14.63 -14.36 -18.39
CA ILE A 139 -14.77 -12.93 -18.70
C ILE A 139 -16.25 -12.61 -18.82
N ARG A 140 -16.68 -11.45 -18.31
CA ARG A 140 -18.07 -10.99 -18.46
C ARG A 140 -18.19 -10.05 -19.66
N PHE A 141 -19.33 -10.12 -20.35
CA PHE A 141 -19.70 -9.14 -21.36
C PHE A 141 -19.56 -7.71 -20.85
N LYS A 142 -18.94 -6.86 -21.67
CA LYS A 142 -18.69 -5.45 -21.36
C LYS A 142 -19.75 -4.58 -22.06
N MET A 143 -20.35 -3.67 -21.31
CA MET A 143 -21.31 -2.69 -21.84
C MET A 143 -20.56 -1.65 -22.67
N LEU A 144 -21.12 -1.26 -23.82
CA LEU A 144 -20.65 -0.09 -24.56
C LEU A 144 -21.28 1.15 -23.92
N SER A 145 -20.44 2.12 -23.54
CA SER A 145 -20.88 3.39 -22.98
C SER A 145 -20.51 4.49 -23.96
N SER A 146 -21.52 5.19 -24.48
CA SER A 146 -21.33 6.42 -25.27
C SER A 146 -20.52 7.48 -24.53
N THR A 147 -20.57 7.49 -23.19
CA THR A 147 -19.84 8.44 -22.33
C THR A 147 -18.42 8.02 -21.95
N ARG A 148 -18.02 6.75 -22.16
CA ARG A 148 -16.72 6.21 -21.70
C ARG A 148 -16.10 5.27 -22.72
N TRP A 149 -15.43 5.83 -23.71
CA TRP A 149 -14.86 5.10 -24.85
C TRP A 149 -13.96 3.90 -24.47
N SER A 150 -13.30 3.89 -23.30
CA SER A 150 -12.51 2.73 -22.81
C SER A 150 -13.32 1.42 -22.74
N SER A 151 -14.66 1.53 -22.68
CA SER A 151 -15.56 0.40 -22.78
C SER A 151 -15.57 -0.28 -24.15
N HIS A 152 -15.35 0.48 -25.24
CA HIS A 152 -15.34 -0.01 -26.62
C HIS A 152 -14.12 -0.90 -26.88
N SER A 153 -12.92 -0.43 -26.51
CA SER A 153 -11.70 -1.23 -26.52
C SER A 153 -11.86 -2.51 -25.67
N SER A 154 -12.39 -2.37 -24.45
CA SER A 154 -12.63 -3.52 -23.57
C SER A 154 -13.65 -4.52 -24.13
N ALA A 155 -14.68 -4.05 -24.84
CA ALA A 155 -15.70 -4.89 -25.46
C ALA A 155 -15.13 -5.66 -26.66
N ILE A 156 -14.37 -4.99 -27.53
CA ILE A 156 -13.68 -5.64 -28.67
C ILE A 156 -12.68 -6.67 -28.17
N GLN A 157 -11.84 -6.33 -27.19
CA GLN A 157 -10.89 -7.28 -26.62
C GLN A 157 -11.58 -8.50 -26.01
N MET A 158 -12.70 -8.31 -25.30
CA MET A 158 -13.49 -9.41 -24.75
C MET A 158 -14.02 -10.31 -25.87
N ILE A 159 -14.58 -9.73 -26.94
CA ILE A 159 -15.10 -10.50 -28.07
C ILE A 159 -13.98 -11.28 -28.76
N LEU A 160 -12.84 -10.65 -29.06
CA LEU A 160 -11.69 -11.33 -29.67
C LEU A 160 -11.20 -12.53 -28.84
N LEU A 161 -11.17 -12.38 -27.51
CA LEU A 161 -10.72 -13.44 -26.60
C LEU A 161 -11.74 -14.56 -26.42
N THR A 162 -13.04 -14.28 -26.52
CA THR A 162 -14.10 -15.25 -26.22
C THR A 162 -14.98 -15.60 -27.41
N PHE A 163 -14.60 -15.24 -28.64
CA PHE A 163 -15.44 -15.39 -29.82
C PHE A 163 -15.97 -16.81 -30.06
N PRO A 164 -15.14 -17.88 -29.93
CA PRO A 164 -15.63 -19.26 -30.09
C PRO A 164 -16.75 -19.60 -29.09
N ALA A 165 -16.61 -19.17 -27.84
CA ALA A 165 -17.64 -19.36 -26.81
C ALA A 165 -18.92 -18.56 -27.08
N ILE A 166 -18.81 -17.37 -27.69
CA ILE A 166 -19.97 -16.58 -28.12
C ILE A 166 -20.73 -17.33 -29.22
N LEU A 167 -20.04 -17.85 -30.23
CA LEU A 167 -20.67 -18.61 -31.32
C LEU A 167 -21.35 -19.88 -30.81
N ALA A 168 -20.65 -20.69 -30.01
CA ALA A 168 -21.21 -21.92 -29.45
C ALA A 168 -22.45 -21.65 -28.58
N ALA A 169 -22.41 -20.61 -27.75
CA ALA A 169 -23.56 -20.22 -26.94
C ALA A 169 -24.73 -19.70 -27.80
N LEU A 170 -24.45 -18.94 -28.87
CA LEU A 170 -25.51 -18.49 -29.79
C LEU A 170 -26.13 -19.67 -30.53
N GLU A 171 -25.34 -20.64 -30.98
CA GLU A 171 -25.82 -21.84 -31.69
C GLU A 171 -26.72 -22.70 -30.81
N GLU A 172 -26.36 -22.91 -29.54
CA GLU A 172 -27.20 -23.64 -28.59
C GLU A 172 -28.52 -22.91 -28.31
N LEU A 173 -28.50 -21.58 -28.18
CA LEU A 173 -29.69 -20.76 -27.96
C LEU A 173 -30.64 -20.74 -29.18
N GLN A 174 -30.22 -21.18 -30.37
CA GLN A 174 -31.12 -21.34 -31.52
C GLN A 174 -32.09 -22.53 -31.35
N ASN A 175 -31.80 -23.44 -30.43
CA ASN A 175 -32.62 -24.61 -30.13
C ASN A 175 -33.53 -24.38 -28.91
N GLU A 176 -33.53 -23.20 -28.32
CA GLU A 176 -34.37 -22.87 -27.16
C GLU A 176 -35.85 -22.70 -27.56
N ASN A 177 -36.76 -23.01 -26.63
CA ASN A 177 -38.21 -22.96 -26.84
C ASN A 177 -38.76 -21.53 -26.99
N ASP A 178 -38.10 -20.53 -26.40
CA ASP A 178 -38.54 -19.14 -26.50
C ASP A 178 -38.28 -18.55 -27.89
N LEU A 179 -39.35 -18.23 -28.61
CA LEU A 179 -39.30 -17.78 -29.99
C LEU A 179 -38.48 -16.50 -30.18
N ASN A 180 -38.57 -15.56 -29.24
CA ASN A 180 -37.84 -14.30 -29.32
C ASN A 180 -36.33 -14.51 -29.12
N THR A 181 -35.96 -15.29 -28.11
CA THR A 181 -34.56 -15.66 -27.84
C THR A 181 -33.95 -16.41 -29.03
N LYS A 182 -34.66 -17.39 -29.58
CA LYS A 182 -34.26 -18.15 -30.77
C LYS A 182 -34.04 -17.26 -32.00
N ASN A 183 -34.98 -16.35 -32.30
CA ASN A 183 -34.89 -15.49 -33.48
C ASN A 183 -33.75 -14.48 -33.37
N ILE A 184 -33.54 -13.90 -32.19
CA ILE A 184 -32.41 -12.98 -31.96
C ILE A 184 -31.08 -13.75 -32.02
N ALA A 185 -30.99 -14.97 -31.47
CA ALA A 185 -29.81 -15.83 -31.60
C ALA A 185 -29.45 -16.07 -33.07
N LYS A 186 -30.41 -16.52 -33.88
CA LYS A 186 -30.23 -16.75 -35.33
C LYS A 186 -29.75 -15.50 -36.05
N SER A 187 -30.36 -14.35 -35.76
CA SER A 187 -30.01 -13.07 -36.36
C SER A 187 -28.59 -12.65 -35.99
N LEU A 188 -28.20 -12.77 -34.72
CA LEU A 188 -26.86 -12.44 -34.24
C LEU A 188 -25.80 -13.37 -34.82
N THR A 189 -26.02 -14.69 -34.83
CA THR A 189 -25.09 -15.65 -35.45
C THR A 189 -24.85 -15.32 -36.93
N LYS A 190 -25.90 -14.99 -37.69
CA LYS A 190 -25.77 -14.61 -39.10
C LYS A 190 -24.98 -13.31 -39.28
N LYS A 191 -25.12 -12.34 -38.38
CA LYS A 191 -24.39 -11.07 -38.44
C LYS A 191 -22.92 -11.21 -38.02
N THR A 192 -22.63 -12.03 -37.00
CA THR A 192 -21.26 -12.22 -36.48
C THR A 192 -20.41 -13.17 -37.33
N LYS A 193 -21.02 -14.11 -38.06
CA LYS A 193 -20.32 -15.03 -39.00
C LYS A 193 -19.97 -14.41 -40.37
N LYS A 194 -20.02 -13.09 -40.52
CA LYS A 194 -19.61 -12.42 -41.78
C LYS A 194 -18.14 -12.01 -41.72
N PHE A 195 -17.39 -12.22 -42.80
CA PHE A 195 -16.00 -11.75 -42.92
C PHE A 195 -15.88 -10.24 -42.63
N LYS A 196 -16.85 -9.44 -43.11
CA LYS A 196 -16.94 -8.01 -42.84
C LYS A 196 -16.96 -7.67 -41.33
N PHE A 197 -17.61 -8.49 -40.50
CA PHE A 197 -17.66 -8.26 -39.05
C PHE A 197 -16.30 -8.48 -38.38
N ILE A 198 -15.58 -9.54 -38.79
CA ILE A 198 -14.22 -9.84 -38.31
C ILE A 198 -13.25 -8.75 -38.75
N LEU A 199 -13.35 -8.29 -40.01
CA LEU A 199 -12.51 -7.23 -40.54
C LEU A 199 -12.69 -5.92 -39.74
N MET A 200 -13.94 -5.55 -39.43
CA MET A 200 -14.24 -4.40 -38.59
C MET A 200 -13.71 -4.55 -37.14
N LEU A 201 -13.77 -5.76 -36.56
CA LEU A 201 -13.17 -6.07 -35.26
C LEU A 201 -11.65 -5.78 -35.26
N VAL A 202 -10.93 -6.24 -36.28
CA VAL A 202 -9.47 -6.06 -36.38
C VAL A 202 -9.10 -4.60 -36.67
N ILE A 203 -9.84 -3.90 -37.52
CA ILE A 203 -9.61 -2.47 -37.81
C ILE A 203 -9.75 -1.64 -36.52
N PHE A 204 -10.87 -1.79 -35.80
CA PHE A 204 -11.07 -1.04 -34.58
C PHE A 204 -10.12 -1.48 -33.45
N LYS A 205 -9.69 -2.75 -33.40
CA LYS A 205 -8.62 -3.18 -32.49
C LYS A 205 -7.34 -2.37 -32.72
N ASN A 206 -6.87 -2.24 -33.96
CA ASN A 206 -5.66 -1.49 -34.28
C ASN A 206 -5.79 0.01 -33.93
N ILE A 207 -6.95 0.62 -34.19
CA ILE A 207 -7.23 2.01 -33.78
C ILE A 207 -7.21 2.15 -32.25
N PHE A 208 -7.80 1.19 -31.52
CA PHE A 208 -7.84 1.22 -30.06
C PHE A 208 -6.49 0.89 -29.42
N ASP A 209 -5.62 0.12 -30.05
CA ASP A 209 -4.27 -0.17 -29.55
C ASP A 209 -3.39 1.10 -29.54
N ILE A 210 -3.63 2.04 -30.47
CA ILE A 210 -2.98 3.36 -30.49
C ILE A 210 -3.61 4.32 -29.47
N THR A 211 -4.94 4.42 -29.48
CA THR A 211 -5.66 5.44 -28.69
C THR A 211 -5.81 5.08 -27.20
N SER A 212 -5.82 3.79 -26.85
CA SER A 212 -6.06 3.37 -25.47
C SER A 212 -4.93 3.70 -24.49
N PRO A 213 -3.64 3.47 -24.82
CA PRO A 213 -2.53 3.90 -23.98
C PRO A 213 -2.52 5.41 -23.77
N LEU A 214 -2.72 6.19 -24.84
CA LEU A 214 -2.77 7.65 -24.79
C LEU A 214 -3.89 8.11 -23.84
N SER A 215 -5.10 7.57 -23.97
CA SER A 215 -6.18 8.00 -23.09
C SER A 215 -6.00 7.56 -21.64
N LYS A 216 -5.41 6.40 -21.35
CA LYS A 216 -5.07 6.01 -19.97
C LYS A 216 -4.07 6.98 -19.36
N TYR A 217 -3.09 7.40 -20.16
CA TYR A 217 -2.08 8.38 -19.75
C TYR A 217 -2.72 9.75 -19.46
N LEU A 218 -3.54 10.28 -20.38
CA LEU A 218 -4.24 11.57 -20.24
C LEU A 218 -5.29 11.61 -19.10
N GLN A 219 -5.63 10.47 -18.50
CA GLN A 219 -6.55 10.36 -17.36
C GLN A 219 -5.83 10.04 -16.03
N SER A 220 -4.49 9.90 -16.05
CA SER A 220 -3.73 9.63 -14.83
C SER A 220 -3.73 10.85 -13.89
N ALA A 221 -3.38 10.66 -12.60
CA ALA A 221 -3.29 11.79 -11.66
C ALA A 221 -1.98 12.59 -11.83
N ASN A 222 -0.88 11.89 -12.13
CA ASN A 222 0.46 12.45 -12.23
C ASN A 222 0.84 12.74 -13.69
N ILE A 223 -0.05 13.39 -14.44
CA ILE A 223 0.21 13.71 -15.86
C ILE A 223 1.23 14.85 -15.92
N ASP A 224 2.32 14.60 -16.64
CA ASP A 224 3.28 15.62 -17.08
C ASP A 224 2.86 16.16 -18.46
N PHE A 225 2.86 17.48 -18.60
CA PHE A 225 2.46 18.20 -19.82
C PHE A 225 3.36 17.89 -21.02
N PHE A 226 4.67 17.84 -20.82
CA PHE A 226 5.63 17.50 -21.87
C PHE A 226 5.40 16.08 -22.36
N GLN A 227 5.30 15.16 -21.40
CA GLN A 227 5.12 13.75 -21.72
C GLN A 227 3.77 13.50 -22.40
N ALA A 228 2.71 14.25 -22.02
CA ALA A 228 1.40 14.18 -22.69
C ALA A 228 1.48 14.56 -24.17
N VAL A 229 2.22 15.62 -24.51
CA VAL A 229 2.38 16.06 -25.90
C VAL A 229 3.18 15.04 -26.71
N ILE A 230 4.26 14.50 -26.13
CA ILE A 230 5.05 13.42 -26.77
C ILE A 230 4.15 12.22 -27.09
N PHE A 231 3.27 11.82 -26.15
CA PHE A 231 2.33 10.72 -26.40
C PHE A 231 1.29 11.06 -27.48
N ILE A 232 0.82 12.31 -27.55
CA ILE A 232 -0.10 12.78 -28.60
C ILE A 232 0.59 12.73 -29.97
N ASP A 233 1.83 13.21 -30.07
CA ASP A 233 2.60 13.24 -31.32
C ASP A 233 2.92 11.82 -31.82
N ARG A 234 3.36 10.92 -30.91
CA ARG A 234 3.56 9.50 -31.24
C ARG A 234 2.29 8.81 -31.73
N ALA A 235 1.14 9.12 -31.10
CA ALA A 235 -0.14 8.58 -31.55
C ALA A 235 -0.52 9.12 -32.94
N LEU A 236 -0.26 10.40 -33.22
CA LEU A 236 -0.50 11.00 -34.53
C LEU A 236 0.42 10.40 -35.61
N GLU A 237 1.68 10.11 -35.28
CA GLU A 237 2.61 9.39 -36.16
C GLU A 237 2.06 8.00 -36.49
N GLN A 238 1.64 7.23 -35.48
CA GLN A 238 1.05 5.90 -35.68
C GLN A 238 -0.24 5.95 -36.51
N ILE A 239 -1.11 6.93 -36.29
CA ILE A 239 -2.33 7.13 -37.11
C ILE A 239 -1.96 7.53 -38.55
N THR A 240 -0.88 8.29 -38.74
CA THR A 240 -0.40 8.66 -40.07
C THR A 240 0.16 7.43 -40.80
N THR A 241 0.84 6.52 -40.10
CA THR A 241 1.24 5.22 -40.65
C THR A 241 0.02 4.36 -41.03
N LEU A 242 -1.03 4.32 -40.19
CA LEU A 242 -2.30 3.65 -40.53
C LEU A 242 -2.95 4.23 -41.80
N ARG A 243 -2.71 5.50 -42.08
CA ARG A 243 -3.27 6.24 -43.22
C ARG A 243 -2.48 6.06 -44.52
N SER A 244 -1.25 5.55 -44.48
CA SER A 244 -0.41 5.45 -45.68
C SER A 244 -1.13 4.70 -46.81
N ARG A 245 -1.03 5.24 -48.03
CA ARG A 245 -1.68 4.72 -49.24
C ARG A 245 -0.78 3.82 -50.07
N ASP A 246 0.47 3.60 -49.66
CA ASP A 246 1.46 2.81 -50.40
C ASP A 246 0.93 1.38 -50.65
N GLU A 247 0.96 0.93 -51.91
CA GLU A 247 0.32 -0.32 -52.35
C GLU A 247 1.13 -1.57 -52.03
N GLU A 248 2.47 -1.50 -52.01
CA GLU A 248 3.34 -2.68 -51.90
C GLU A 248 3.52 -3.22 -50.47
N ASN A 249 3.18 -2.45 -49.44
CA ASN A 249 3.30 -2.85 -48.02
C ASN A 249 2.23 -2.17 -47.13
N SER A 250 1.00 -2.06 -47.63
CA SER A 250 -0.04 -1.32 -46.93
C SER A 250 -0.42 -2.00 -45.59
N VAL A 251 -0.57 -1.19 -44.54
CA VAL A 251 -1.10 -1.64 -43.23
C VAL A 251 -2.46 -2.35 -43.39
N PHE A 252 -3.24 -1.93 -44.39
CA PHE A 252 -4.50 -2.59 -44.74
C PHE A 252 -4.32 -4.04 -45.17
N SER A 253 -3.29 -4.35 -45.98
CA SER A 253 -2.98 -5.73 -46.40
C SER A 253 -2.66 -6.62 -45.20
N GLN A 254 -1.90 -6.10 -44.23
CA GLN A 254 -1.58 -6.81 -42.98
C GLN A 254 -2.85 -7.06 -42.15
N ILE A 255 -3.73 -6.06 -42.02
CA ILE A 255 -5.03 -6.18 -41.35
C ILE A 255 -5.89 -7.25 -42.02
N VAL A 256 -5.93 -7.29 -43.36
CA VAL A 256 -6.68 -8.29 -44.12
C VAL A 256 -6.10 -9.68 -43.89
N GLN A 257 -4.78 -9.85 -43.92
CA GLN A 257 -4.13 -11.13 -43.65
C GLN A 257 -4.41 -11.64 -42.23
N GLN A 258 -4.30 -10.76 -41.23
CA GLN A 258 -4.69 -11.07 -39.85
C GLN A 258 -6.17 -11.47 -39.74
N THR A 259 -7.04 -10.79 -40.48
CA THR A 259 -8.48 -11.09 -40.52
C THR A 259 -8.75 -12.46 -41.15
N LYS A 260 -8.07 -12.81 -42.25
CA LYS A 260 -8.19 -14.13 -42.88
C LYS A 260 -7.77 -15.24 -41.92
N SER A 261 -6.61 -15.09 -41.26
CA SER A 261 -6.14 -16.05 -40.25
C SER A 261 -7.13 -16.22 -39.08
N LEU A 262 -7.75 -15.13 -38.60
CA LEU A 262 -8.79 -15.21 -37.56
C LEU A 262 -10.09 -15.86 -38.08
N ALA A 263 -10.48 -15.58 -39.32
CA ALA A 263 -11.65 -16.18 -39.94
C ALA A 263 -11.48 -17.70 -40.08
N ASP A 264 -10.31 -18.15 -40.53
CA ASP A 264 -9.94 -19.56 -40.62
C ASP A 264 -9.97 -20.23 -39.24
N LYS A 265 -9.38 -19.58 -38.23
CA LYS A 265 -9.39 -20.06 -36.83
C LYS A 265 -10.81 -20.20 -36.26
N TRP A 266 -11.76 -19.39 -36.73
CA TRP A 266 -13.15 -19.39 -36.27
C TRP A 266 -14.11 -20.13 -37.20
N ASN A 267 -13.60 -20.85 -38.20
CA ASN A 267 -14.38 -21.57 -39.21
C ASN A 267 -15.40 -20.65 -39.93
N ILE A 268 -14.97 -19.45 -40.34
CA ILE A 268 -15.76 -18.48 -41.09
C ILE A 268 -15.10 -18.26 -42.46
N GLU A 269 -15.89 -18.25 -43.52
CA GLU A 269 -15.40 -18.07 -44.88
C GLU A 269 -14.69 -16.71 -45.04
N PRO A 270 -13.41 -16.67 -45.48
CA PRO A 270 -12.59 -15.46 -45.51
C PRO A 270 -12.84 -14.58 -46.75
N CYS A 271 -14.10 -14.44 -47.18
CA CYS A 271 -14.48 -13.72 -48.39
C CYS A 271 -15.70 -12.79 -48.16
N PHE A 272 -15.88 -11.80 -49.04
CA PHE A 272 -17.10 -10.99 -49.04
C PHE A 272 -18.21 -11.69 -49.81
N GLU A 273 -19.44 -11.64 -49.28
CA GLU A 273 -20.64 -12.13 -49.99
C GLU A 273 -20.81 -11.37 -51.32
N THR A 274 -20.88 -12.10 -52.45
CA THR A 274 -21.11 -11.52 -53.77
C THR A 274 -22.57 -11.06 -53.91
N LYS A 275 -22.79 -9.75 -54.08
CA LYS A 275 -24.13 -9.24 -54.41
C LYS A 275 -24.43 -9.50 -55.89
N ARG A 276 -25.60 -10.10 -56.17
CA ARG A 276 -26.12 -10.22 -57.54
C ARG A 276 -26.27 -8.83 -58.17
N LYS A 277 -25.59 -8.58 -59.30
CA LYS A 277 -25.81 -7.36 -60.09
C LYS A 277 -27.24 -7.42 -60.65
N ILE A 278 -28.08 -6.47 -60.26
CA ILE A 278 -29.40 -6.27 -60.88
C ILE A 278 -29.15 -5.39 -62.11
N THR A 279 -29.13 -6.00 -63.29
CA THR A 279 -29.12 -5.25 -64.55
C THR A 279 -30.56 -4.85 -64.89
N ALA A 280 -30.86 -3.55 -64.91
CA ALA A 280 -32.11 -3.05 -65.49
C ALA A 280 -32.16 -3.38 -66.99
N LYS A 281 -33.35 -3.67 -67.54
CA LYS A 281 -33.53 -3.84 -68.99
C LYS A 281 -33.15 -2.52 -69.70
N ARG A 282 -32.19 -2.61 -70.62
CA ARG A 282 -31.69 -1.47 -71.40
C ARG A 282 -32.79 -0.91 -72.30
N VAL A 283 -32.92 0.42 -72.35
CA VAL A 283 -33.58 1.15 -73.44
C VAL A 283 -32.48 1.60 -74.41
N VAL A 284 -32.74 1.51 -75.72
CA VAL A 284 -31.78 1.83 -76.77
C VAL A 284 -31.47 3.33 -76.76
N GLY A 285 -30.22 3.72 -76.51
CA GLY A 285 -29.74 5.11 -76.69
C GLY A 285 -28.88 5.71 -75.56
N GLU A 286 -28.79 5.10 -74.38
CA GLU A 286 -28.01 5.68 -73.27
C GLU A 286 -26.50 5.39 -73.39
N LYS A 287 -25.67 6.45 -73.37
CA LYS A 287 -24.21 6.32 -73.22
C LYS A 287 -23.87 6.08 -71.75
N CYS A 288 -23.16 4.97 -71.51
CA CYS A 288 -22.72 4.48 -70.21
C CYS A 288 -21.78 5.49 -69.52
N SER A 289 -22.17 6.04 -68.37
CA SER A 289 -21.19 6.52 -67.39
C SER A 289 -20.56 5.27 -66.78
N SER A 290 -19.28 5.03 -67.07
CA SER A 290 -18.48 3.93 -66.55
C SER A 290 -18.52 3.88 -65.01
N GLU A 291 -19.43 3.10 -64.43
CA GLU A 291 -19.31 2.69 -63.03
C GLU A 291 -18.10 1.75 -62.94
N SER A 292 -16.98 2.28 -62.45
CA SER A 292 -15.78 1.49 -62.15
C SER A 292 -16.14 0.35 -61.19
N SER A 293 -16.13 -0.88 -61.69
CA SER A 293 -16.49 -2.09 -60.94
C SER A 293 -15.31 -2.51 -60.05
N LEU A 294 -15.06 -1.76 -58.98
CA LEU A 294 -14.03 -2.08 -57.97
C LEU A 294 -14.31 -3.46 -57.33
N GLU A 295 -13.25 -4.24 -57.10
CA GLU A 295 -13.31 -5.49 -56.31
C GLU A 295 -13.93 -5.20 -54.92
N PRO A 296 -14.71 -6.12 -54.33
CA PRO A 296 -15.38 -5.87 -53.05
C PRO A 296 -14.45 -5.45 -51.92
N LEU A 297 -13.20 -5.95 -51.93
CA LEU A 297 -12.18 -5.60 -50.96
C LEU A 297 -11.63 -4.18 -51.19
N ASP A 298 -11.40 -3.78 -52.44
CA ASP A 298 -10.94 -2.43 -52.79
C ASP A 298 -12.02 -1.37 -52.56
N ARG A 299 -13.28 -1.75 -52.79
CA ARG A 299 -14.43 -0.96 -52.40
C ARG A 299 -14.51 -0.79 -50.88
N PHE A 300 -14.29 -1.84 -50.09
CA PHE A 300 -14.25 -1.73 -48.63
C PHE A 300 -13.05 -0.89 -48.16
N ARG A 301 -11.89 -1.03 -48.81
CA ARG A 301 -10.68 -0.23 -48.53
C ARG A 301 -10.96 1.26 -48.70
N SER A 302 -11.58 1.65 -49.81
CA SER A 302 -11.88 3.05 -50.16
C SER A 302 -13.09 3.62 -49.41
N GLU A 303 -14.24 2.93 -49.41
CA GLU A 303 -15.50 3.44 -48.85
C GLU A 303 -15.63 3.25 -47.33
N THR A 304 -14.84 2.39 -46.71
CA THR A 304 -14.93 2.09 -45.27
C THR A 304 -13.62 2.36 -44.53
N PHE A 305 -12.53 1.66 -44.86
CA PHE A 305 -11.28 1.74 -44.10
C PHE A 305 -10.69 3.16 -44.12
N PHE A 306 -10.47 3.73 -45.31
CA PHE A 306 -9.93 5.08 -45.41
C PHE A 306 -10.89 6.14 -44.86
N VAL A 307 -12.21 5.97 -44.99
CA VAL A 307 -13.18 6.89 -44.37
C VAL A 307 -13.03 6.92 -42.84
N ILE A 308 -12.84 5.76 -42.21
CA ILE A 308 -12.62 5.66 -40.75
C ILE A 308 -11.28 6.30 -40.37
N VAL A 309 -10.18 5.95 -41.06
CA VAL A 309 -8.83 6.42 -40.73
C VAL A 309 -8.65 7.92 -41.04
N ASP A 310 -9.21 8.42 -42.15
CA ASP A 310 -9.18 9.84 -42.51
C ASP A 310 -10.01 10.67 -41.52
N SER A 311 -11.17 10.16 -41.09
CA SER A 311 -11.98 10.79 -40.04
C SER A 311 -11.20 10.87 -38.72
N LEU A 312 -10.53 9.78 -38.31
CA LEU A 312 -9.68 9.74 -37.12
C LEU A 312 -8.54 10.77 -37.23
N TRP A 313 -7.76 10.71 -38.32
CA TRP A 313 -6.60 11.57 -38.53
C TRP A 313 -6.96 13.05 -38.59
N SER A 314 -7.99 13.41 -39.35
CA SER A 314 -8.42 14.80 -39.54
C SER A 314 -8.83 15.44 -38.23
N LYS A 315 -9.67 14.74 -37.44
CA LYS A 315 -10.14 15.23 -36.14
C LYS A 315 -9.02 15.27 -35.11
N PHE A 316 -8.20 14.22 -35.04
CA PHE A 316 -7.04 14.19 -34.14
C PHE A 316 -6.06 15.34 -34.43
N LYS A 317 -5.78 15.64 -35.71
CA LYS A 317 -4.89 16.73 -36.10
C LYS A 317 -5.48 18.11 -35.81
N SER A 318 -6.78 18.30 -36.03
CA SER A 318 -7.50 19.55 -35.75
C SER A 318 -7.54 19.85 -34.25
N ASP A 319 -7.96 18.89 -33.45
CA ASP A 319 -8.32 19.12 -32.04
C ASP A 319 -7.10 19.33 -31.13
N PHE A 320 -5.94 18.78 -31.48
CA PHE A 320 -4.69 18.94 -30.71
C PHE A 320 -3.76 20.05 -31.23
N LYS A 321 -4.25 20.98 -32.06
CA LYS A 321 -3.44 22.08 -32.64
C LYS A 321 -3.14 23.21 -31.64
N GLU A 322 -4.12 23.59 -30.81
CA GLU A 322 -4.00 24.74 -29.88
C GLU A 322 -3.01 24.50 -28.72
N SER A 323 -2.87 23.25 -28.26
CA SER A 323 -1.96 22.89 -27.16
C SER A 323 -0.47 22.99 -27.52
N LYS A 324 -0.12 23.05 -28.82
CA LYS A 324 1.27 23.03 -29.30
C LYS A 324 2.02 24.36 -29.19
N ALA A 325 1.32 25.49 -29.14
CA ALA A 325 1.95 26.82 -29.17
C ALA A 325 2.75 27.12 -27.89
N ILE A 326 2.17 26.87 -26.72
CA ILE A 326 2.86 27.03 -25.42
C ILE A 326 3.97 25.98 -25.31
N VAL A 327 3.74 24.75 -25.76
CA VAL A 327 4.73 23.66 -25.72
C VAL A 327 5.98 23.95 -26.54
N LYS A 328 5.86 24.72 -27.63
CA LYS A 328 7.00 25.10 -28.48
C LYS A 328 8.08 25.84 -27.68
N ASP A 329 7.70 26.92 -26.99
CA ASP A 329 8.61 27.70 -26.12
C ASP A 329 9.06 26.90 -24.90
N MET A 330 8.20 26.02 -24.39
CA MET A 330 8.51 25.19 -23.22
C MET A 330 9.44 24.02 -23.52
N SER A 331 9.48 23.55 -24.77
CA SER A 331 10.37 22.46 -25.20
C SER A 331 11.85 22.82 -25.02
N ILE A 332 12.17 24.11 -24.85
CA ILE A 332 13.49 24.60 -24.49
C ILE A 332 13.95 24.01 -23.15
N PHE A 333 13.06 23.76 -22.19
CA PHE A 333 13.41 23.14 -20.90
C PHE A 333 13.56 21.60 -20.94
N GLN A 334 13.51 20.97 -22.12
CA GLN A 334 13.80 19.53 -22.23
C GLN A 334 15.29 19.27 -22.04
N ILE A 335 15.63 18.34 -21.15
CA ILE A 335 17.01 17.97 -20.79
C ILE A 335 17.86 17.70 -22.05
N ASP A 336 17.31 17.00 -23.05
CA ASP A 336 18.01 16.68 -24.30
C ASP A 336 18.27 17.91 -25.20
N LYS A 337 17.37 18.91 -25.19
CA LYS A 337 17.55 20.19 -25.89
C LYS A 337 18.53 21.13 -25.17
N MET A 338 18.51 21.11 -23.84
CA MET A 338 19.48 21.83 -23.00
C MET A 338 20.92 21.37 -23.30
N PHE A 339 21.14 20.05 -23.49
CA PHE A 339 22.45 19.50 -23.81
C PHE A 339 22.88 19.65 -25.28
N SER A 340 21.96 19.88 -26.21
CA SER A 340 22.24 20.02 -27.65
C SER A 340 22.44 21.46 -28.10
N ILE A 341 21.77 22.44 -27.47
CA ILE A 341 22.02 23.88 -27.70
C ILE A 341 23.49 24.23 -27.35
N LYS A 342 24.01 23.67 -26.25
CA LYS A 342 25.41 23.87 -25.82
C LYS A 342 26.45 23.28 -26.80
N ARG A 343 26.06 22.36 -27.69
CA ARG A 343 26.96 21.67 -28.63
C ARG A 343 26.97 22.24 -30.05
N LYS A 344 25.93 22.97 -30.48
CA LYS A 344 25.83 23.46 -31.86
C LYS A 344 25.88 24.98 -32.00
N THR A 345 25.31 25.76 -31.07
CA THR A 345 25.30 27.22 -31.14
C THR A 345 25.04 27.80 -29.74
N ASN A 346 25.93 28.63 -29.21
CA ASN A 346 25.73 29.35 -27.94
C ASN A 346 24.57 30.38 -27.96
N THR A 347 23.72 30.36 -28.99
CA THR A 347 22.69 31.36 -29.22
C THR A 347 21.31 30.70 -29.18
N LEU A 348 20.50 31.09 -28.20
CA LEU A 348 19.06 30.81 -28.22
C LEU A 348 18.40 31.61 -29.36
N PRO A 349 17.36 31.07 -30.02
CA PRO A 349 16.51 31.84 -30.93
C PRO A 349 16.03 33.15 -30.27
N SER A 350 16.02 34.26 -31.01
CA SER A 350 15.70 35.60 -30.47
C SER A 350 14.28 35.70 -29.91
N ASP A 351 13.38 34.81 -30.33
CA ASP A 351 12.01 34.64 -29.86
C ASP A 351 11.85 33.71 -28.65
N SER A 352 12.93 33.10 -28.16
CA SER A 352 12.88 32.19 -27.01
C SER A 352 12.38 32.89 -25.75
N PHE A 353 11.49 32.20 -25.04
CA PHE A 353 10.82 32.63 -23.80
C PHE A 353 9.86 33.83 -23.95
N LYS A 354 9.61 34.33 -25.16
CA LYS A 354 8.64 35.42 -25.37
C LYS A 354 7.24 35.03 -24.93
N ALA A 355 6.76 33.82 -25.27
CA ALA A 355 5.42 33.41 -24.84
C ALA A 355 5.34 33.19 -23.33
N ILE A 356 6.44 32.78 -22.69
CA ILE A 356 6.51 32.57 -21.24
C ILE A 356 6.44 33.90 -20.49
N CYS A 357 7.23 34.88 -20.90
CA CYS A 357 7.24 36.20 -20.26
C CYS A 357 5.94 36.97 -20.55
N ALA A 358 5.33 36.75 -21.73
CA ALA A 358 4.00 37.26 -22.03
C ALA A 358 2.91 36.61 -21.16
N TRP A 359 3.08 35.31 -20.82
CA TRP A 359 2.15 34.58 -19.96
C TRP A 359 2.33 34.92 -18.47
N LEU A 360 3.58 35.02 -18.01
CA LEU A 360 3.99 35.30 -16.64
C LEU A 360 4.81 36.60 -16.61
N PRO A 361 4.15 37.77 -16.45
CA PRO A 361 4.81 39.07 -16.47
C PRO A 361 5.82 39.28 -15.35
N GLU A 362 5.76 38.44 -14.31
CA GLU A 362 6.65 38.44 -13.15
C GLU A 362 8.06 37.89 -13.49
N ILE A 363 8.22 37.25 -14.65
CA ILE A 363 9.48 36.65 -15.09
C ILE A 363 10.23 37.61 -16.02
N ASP A 364 11.44 37.99 -15.63
CA ASP A 364 12.32 38.79 -16.48
C ASP A 364 12.94 37.93 -17.59
N MET A 365 12.77 38.34 -18.85
CA MET A 365 13.20 37.57 -20.02
C MET A 365 14.73 37.49 -20.16
N ILE A 366 15.45 38.55 -19.77
CA ILE A 366 16.91 38.61 -19.88
C ILE A 366 17.51 37.73 -18.80
N GLN A 367 17.03 37.88 -17.57
CA GLN A 367 17.44 37.06 -16.43
C GLN A 367 17.10 35.58 -16.67
N LEU A 368 15.92 35.25 -17.20
CA LEU A 368 15.55 33.88 -17.52
C LEU A 368 16.48 33.25 -18.58
N LYS A 369 16.90 34.01 -19.58
CA LYS A 369 17.87 33.54 -20.60
C LYS A 369 19.22 33.24 -19.97
N ASP A 370 19.70 34.12 -19.08
CA ASP A 370 20.98 33.96 -18.38
C ASP A 370 20.95 32.78 -17.40
N GLU A 371 19.89 32.66 -16.60
CA GLU A 371 19.67 31.53 -15.67
C GLU A 371 19.62 30.19 -16.42
N TYR A 372 18.90 30.15 -17.55
CA TYR A 372 18.78 28.95 -18.39
C TYR A 372 20.14 28.48 -18.95
N LEU A 373 21.01 29.41 -19.35
CA LEU A 373 22.35 29.09 -19.86
C LEU A 373 23.33 28.59 -18.77
N GLN A 374 23.06 28.88 -17.49
CA GLN A 374 23.94 28.57 -16.35
C GLN A 374 23.56 27.28 -15.57
N LEU A 375 22.53 26.53 -16.00
CA LEU A 375 21.88 25.52 -15.15
C LEU A 375 22.66 24.18 -15.02
N TYR A 376 23.20 23.90 -13.83
CA TYR A 376 23.55 22.53 -13.37
C TYR A 376 23.19 22.24 -11.89
N LEU A 377 22.57 23.18 -11.15
CA LEU A 377 22.28 23.01 -9.72
C LEU A 377 20.85 23.47 -9.37
N ARG A 378 20.15 22.62 -8.60
CA ARG A 378 18.70 22.66 -8.31
C ARG A 378 18.25 23.81 -7.39
N TYR A 379 19.15 24.70 -6.97
CA TYR A 379 18.89 25.72 -5.92
C TYR A 379 19.33 27.15 -6.26
N THR A 380 19.79 27.44 -7.48
CA THR A 380 20.41 28.74 -7.82
C THR A 380 19.54 29.68 -8.66
N PHE A 381 18.43 29.23 -9.26
CA PHE A 381 17.73 29.97 -10.33
C PHE A 381 16.21 30.11 -10.11
N PRO A 382 15.74 31.26 -9.59
CA PRO A 382 14.35 31.46 -9.18
C PRO A 382 13.34 31.56 -10.34
N ASN A 383 13.71 32.15 -11.47
CA ASN A 383 12.80 32.32 -12.61
C ASN A 383 12.56 30.99 -13.34
N VAL A 384 13.61 30.18 -13.48
CA VAL A 384 13.50 28.82 -14.03
C VAL A 384 12.64 27.94 -13.12
N PHE A 385 12.83 28.03 -11.80
CA PHE A 385 12.01 27.29 -10.85
C PHE A 385 10.53 27.70 -10.91
N LEU A 386 10.25 29.01 -11.01
CA LEU A 386 8.88 29.53 -11.12
C LEU A 386 8.19 29.07 -12.41
N ALA A 387 8.90 29.12 -13.54
CA ALA A 387 8.39 28.62 -14.83
C ALA A 387 8.07 27.11 -14.77
N LEU A 388 8.96 26.29 -14.20
CA LEU A 388 8.74 24.86 -14.02
C LEU A 388 7.57 24.58 -13.06
N LYS A 389 7.45 25.36 -11.98
CA LYS A 389 6.33 25.25 -11.02
C LYS A 389 4.99 25.55 -11.69
N ALA A 390 4.92 26.60 -12.51
CA ALA A 390 3.72 26.94 -13.28
C ALA A 390 3.36 25.83 -14.29
N LEU A 391 4.35 25.20 -14.93
CA LEU A 391 4.13 24.11 -15.89
C LEU A 391 3.56 22.85 -15.23
N CYS A 392 4.13 22.44 -14.10
CA CYS A 392 3.69 21.26 -13.36
C CYS A 392 2.23 21.38 -12.84
N THR A 393 1.75 22.61 -12.68
CA THR A 393 0.43 22.93 -12.11
C THR A 393 -0.65 23.15 -13.17
N LEU A 394 -0.30 23.25 -14.46
CA LEU A 394 -1.29 23.35 -15.53
C LEU A 394 -2.16 22.07 -15.63
N PRO A 395 -3.50 22.20 -15.62
CA PRO A 395 -4.41 21.06 -15.74
C PRO A 395 -4.58 20.63 -17.20
N ILE A 396 -4.22 19.38 -17.50
CA ILE A 396 -4.22 18.81 -18.87
C ILE A 396 -5.56 18.13 -19.20
N SER A 397 -6.25 17.65 -18.17
CA SER A 397 -7.56 17.03 -18.29
C SER A 397 -8.42 17.31 -17.06
N SER A 398 -9.73 17.34 -17.27
CA SER A 398 -10.74 17.38 -16.21
C SER A 398 -11.03 15.99 -15.60
N ALA A 399 -10.27 14.95 -15.97
CA ALA A 399 -10.54 13.56 -15.61
C ALA A 399 -10.54 13.32 -14.09
N SER A 400 -9.78 14.11 -13.33
CA SER A 400 -9.79 14.06 -11.87
C SER A 400 -11.13 14.48 -11.28
N ALA A 401 -11.75 15.55 -11.82
CA ALA A 401 -13.09 15.97 -11.44
C ALA A 401 -14.11 14.86 -11.72
N GLU A 402 -14.06 14.24 -12.90
CA GLU A 402 -14.97 13.13 -13.27
C GLU A 402 -14.82 11.88 -12.38
N ARG A 403 -13.58 11.52 -12.02
CA ARG A 403 -13.30 10.40 -11.09
C ARG A 403 -13.87 10.69 -9.71
N LYS A 404 -13.74 11.93 -9.23
CA LYS A 404 -14.29 12.38 -7.95
C LYS A 404 -15.82 12.35 -8.00
N PHE A 405 -16.46 12.86 -9.06
CA PHE A 405 -17.90 12.73 -9.29
C PHE A 405 -18.40 11.27 -9.38
N SER A 406 -17.59 10.34 -9.89
CA SER A 406 -17.96 8.92 -9.92
C SER A 406 -18.12 8.31 -8.52
N LYS A 407 -17.49 8.87 -7.49
CA LYS A 407 -17.70 8.48 -6.08
C LYS A 407 -19.10 8.85 -5.59
N MET A 408 -19.75 9.85 -6.17
CA MET A 408 -21.12 10.25 -5.83
C MET A 408 -22.10 9.07 -5.93
N LYS A 409 -21.94 8.20 -6.94
CA LYS A 409 -22.77 7.01 -7.13
C LYS A 409 -22.61 5.99 -6.00
N LEU A 410 -21.44 5.93 -5.36
CA LEU A 410 -21.19 5.07 -4.20
C LEU A 410 -21.75 5.67 -2.90
N ILE A 411 -21.79 7.01 -2.81
CA ILE A 411 -22.30 7.75 -1.65
C ILE A 411 -23.84 7.78 -1.66
N LYS A 412 -24.46 8.05 -2.81
CA LYS A 412 -25.92 8.03 -3.02
C LYS A 412 -26.42 6.59 -3.15
N THR A 413 -26.53 5.89 -2.01
CA THR A 413 -27.23 4.60 -1.94
C THR A 413 -28.75 4.79 -1.85
N ARG A 414 -29.54 3.72 -2.01
CA ARG A 414 -31.01 3.75 -1.90
C ARG A 414 -31.50 4.41 -0.60
N LEU A 415 -30.77 4.24 0.51
CA LEU A 415 -31.10 4.81 1.82
C LEU A 415 -30.68 6.29 1.98
N ARG A 416 -29.94 6.85 1.01
CA ARG A 416 -29.37 8.20 1.06
C ARG A 416 -29.81 9.07 -0.12
N SER A 417 -30.79 8.64 -0.89
CA SER A 417 -31.29 9.37 -2.07
C SER A 417 -31.91 10.73 -1.72
N THR A 418 -32.36 10.93 -0.47
CA THR A 418 -32.98 12.16 0.04
C THR A 418 -32.03 13.05 0.85
N THR A 419 -30.71 12.83 0.74
CA THR A 419 -29.70 13.63 1.45
C THR A 419 -29.62 15.05 0.87
N SER A 420 -29.54 16.09 1.71
CA SER A 420 -29.32 17.48 1.27
C SER A 420 -27.99 17.68 0.54
N ASP A 421 -27.93 18.66 -0.36
CA ASP A 421 -26.73 18.93 -1.17
C ASP A 421 -25.51 19.28 -0.32
N SER A 422 -25.71 20.06 0.75
CA SER A 422 -24.64 20.35 1.71
C SER A 422 -24.06 19.06 2.33
N ARG A 423 -24.90 18.12 2.74
CA ARG A 423 -24.43 16.86 3.33
C ARG A 423 -23.80 15.95 2.27
N LEU A 424 -24.26 16.00 1.03
CA LEU A 424 -23.65 15.30 -0.09
C LEU A 424 -22.24 15.81 -0.38
N GLU A 425 -22.05 17.14 -0.42
CA GLU A 425 -20.75 17.78 -0.61
C GLU A 425 -19.74 17.35 0.46
N HIS A 426 -20.12 17.44 1.75
CA HIS A 426 -19.23 17.01 2.83
C HIS A 426 -18.86 15.53 2.73
N MET A 427 -19.80 14.66 2.37
CA MET A 427 -19.54 13.22 2.17
C MET A 427 -18.64 12.96 0.96
N MET A 428 -18.78 13.76 -0.11
CA MET A 428 -17.90 13.74 -1.27
C MET A 428 -16.47 14.13 -0.87
N LEU A 429 -16.30 15.23 -0.15
CA LEU A 429 -15.01 15.67 0.38
C LEU A 429 -14.38 14.62 1.28
N LEU A 430 -15.12 14.07 2.25
CA LEU A 430 -14.62 13.00 3.12
C LEU A 430 -14.23 11.73 2.35
N SER A 431 -14.99 11.36 1.31
CA SER A 431 -14.70 10.16 0.53
C SER A 431 -13.53 10.36 -0.46
N CYS A 432 -13.36 11.56 -1.00
CA CYS A 432 -12.33 11.85 -2.00
C CYS A 432 -11.01 12.29 -1.35
N GLU A 433 -11.08 13.06 -0.27
CA GLU A 433 -9.96 13.76 0.36
C GLU A 433 -9.71 13.31 1.81
N GLY A 434 -10.31 12.18 2.26
CA GLY A 434 -10.19 11.67 3.63
C GLY A 434 -8.78 11.25 4.08
N LYS A 435 -7.76 11.42 3.23
CA LYS A 435 -6.34 11.22 3.55
C LYS A 435 -5.58 12.53 3.82
N ILE A 436 -6.24 13.69 3.71
CA ILE A 436 -5.62 14.98 4.05
C ILE A 436 -5.45 15.06 5.56
N ASP A 437 -4.23 15.33 6.02
CA ASP A 437 -3.95 15.62 7.42
C ASP A 437 -4.63 16.94 7.80
N ILE A 438 -5.64 16.85 8.67
CA ILE A 438 -6.40 18.01 9.12
C ILE A 438 -5.60 18.73 10.20
N GLU A 439 -5.33 20.01 9.98
CA GLU A 439 -4.71 20.88 10.99
C GLU A 439 -5.76 21.22 12.07
N PHE A 440 -5.80 20.36 13.09
CA PHE A 440 -6.86 20.36 14.11
C PHE A 440 -7.08 21.74 14.75
N ASP A 441 -6.03 22.51 15.04
CA ASP A 441 -6.15 23.84 15.65
C ASP A 441 -6.94 24.83 14.76
N LYS A 442 -6.77 24.79 13.43
CA LYS A 442 -7.55 25.62 12.50
C LYS A 442 -9.00 25.14 12.41
N ALA A 443 -9.24 23.82 12.42
CA ALA A 443 -10.59 23.25 12.41
C ALA A 443 -11.37 23.60 13.70
N ILE A 444 -10.70 23.54 14.86
CA ILE A 444 -11.23 23.96 16.16
C ILE A 444 -11.60 25.44 16.15
N ASN A 445 -10.68 26.29 15.69
CA ASN A 445 -10.90 27.72 15.66
C ASN A 445 -12.07 28.07 14.73
N ARG A 446 -12.19 27.41 13.58
CA ARG A 446 -13.31 27.57 12.65
C ARG A 446 -14.63 27.02 13.22
N MET A 447 -14.62 25.92 13.99
CA MET A 447 -15.82 25.46 14.72
C MET A 447 -16.21 26.42 15.85
N GLY A 448 -15.22 27.00 16.52
CA GLY A 448 -15.40 28.04 17.53
C GLY A 448 -16.13 29.27 16.98
N THR A 449 -15.86 29.68 15.74
CA THR A 449 -16.51 30.85 15.12
C THR A 449 -17.94 30.61 14.63
N ILE A 450 -18.38 29.35 14.51
CA ILE A 450 -19.72 29.00 13.99
C ILE A 450 -20.82 29.20 15.05
N SER A 451 -20.49 29.22 16.34
CA SER A 451 -21.45 29.43 17.42
C SER A 451 -20.82 30.11 18.62
N SER A 452 -21.53 31.05 19.23
CA SER A 452 -21.14 31.71 20.48
C SER A 452 -20.92 30.73 21.65
N VAL A 453 -21.58 29.56 21.61
CA VAL A 453 -21.40 28.47 22.59
C VAL A 453 -20.09 27.73 22.34
N TYR A 454 -19.77 27.41 21.08
CA TYR A 454 -18.50 26.78 20.71
C TYR A 454 -17.30 27.73 20.90
N ALA A 455 -17.46 29.03 20.61
CA ALA A 455 -16.44 30.05 20.89
C ALA A 455 -16.03 30.07 22.38
N LYS A 456 -17.01 30.03 23.29
CA LYS A 456 -16.78 29.99 24.75
C LYS A 456 -16.06 28.73 25.23
N GLN A 457 -16.21 27.61 24.53
CA GLN A 457 -15.65 26.31 24.93
C GLN A 457 -14.33 25.96 24.23
N LEU A 458 -14.11 26.47 23.01
CA LEU A 458 -12.98 26.09 22.15
C LEU A 458 -11.92 27.20 21.99
N MET A 459 -12.24 28.48 22.26
CA MET A 459 -11.27 29.57 22.22
C MET A 459 -10.85 30.04 23.61
N PRO A 460 -9.55 30.29 23.88
CA PRO A 460 -9.09 30.76 25.18
C PRO A 460 -9.63 32.18 25.46
N SER A 461 -10.36 32.33 26.56
CA SER A 461 -11.03 33.58 26.94
C SER A 461 -10.04 34.74 27.14
N LYS A 462 -10.22 35.85 26.41
CA LYS A 462 -9.47 37.12 26.56
C LYS A 462 -9.70 37.86 27.89
N ASN A 463 -10.61 37.42 28.75
CA ASN A 463 -10.94 38.10 29.99
C ASN A 463 -10.37 37.34 31.19
N ASN A 464 -9.09 37.56 31.47
CA ASN A 464 -8.49 37.60 32.82
C ASN A 464 -6.96 37.67 32.69
N SER A 465 -6.42 38.88 32.53
CA SER A 465 -4.99 39.10 32.83
C SER A 465 -4.82 40.46 33.50
N SER A 466 -4.19 40.41 34.68
CA SER A 466 -3.91 41.54 35.57
C SER A 466 -3.05 42.61 34.88
N LYS A 467 -3.20 43.87 35.34
CA LYS A 467 -2.52 45.09 34.86
C LYS A 467 -0.99 44.97 34.74
N SER A 468 -0.37 43.96 35.36
CA SER A 468 1.06 43.67 35.28
C SER A 468 1.54 43.11 33.93
N ILE A 469 0.66 42.55 33.09
CA ILE A 469 1.05 41.97 31.78
C ILE A 469 1.02 43.01 30.65
N LYS A 470 0.17 44.05 30.74
CA LYS A 470 0.17 45.17 29.77
C LYS A 470 1.47 45.97 29.80
N ARG A 471 2.05 46.17 30.98
CA ARG A 471 3.30 46.94 31.14
C ARG A 471 4.52 46.21 30.57
N ARG A 472 4.51 44.87 30.53
CA ARG A 472 5.60 44.05 29.99
C ARG A 472 5.58 43.94 28.47
N ARG A 473 4.39 44.01 27.83
CA ARG A 473 4.27 44.02 26.35
C ARG A 473 4.63 45.36 25.71
N LEU A 474 4.34 46.48 26.37
CA LEU A 474 4.73 47.81 25.87
C LEU A 474 6.25 48.02 25.96
N LEU A 475 6.90 47.51 27.01
CA LEU A 475 8.36 47.56 27.15
C LEU A 475 9.09 46.61 26.18
N ASP A 476 8.47 45.51 25.77
CA ASP A 476 9.05 44.58 24.79
C ASP A 476 8.86 45.08 23.33
N GLU A 477 7.83 45.88 23.03
CA GLU A 477 7.62 46.49 21.71
C GLU A 477 8.51 47.72 21.46
N GLU A 478 8.77 48.56 22.47
CA GLU A 478 9.73 49.67 22.36
C GLU A 478 11.17 49.16 22.18
N ASN A 479 11.56 48.10 22.90
CA ASN A 479 12.89 47.49 22.75
C ASN A 479 13.08 46.72 21.42
N TYR A 480 12.00 46.30 20.76
CA TYR A 480 12.07 45.63 19.46
C TYR A 480 12.28 46.63 18.32
N ILE A 481 11.71 47.84 18.42
CA ILE A 481 11.83 48.89 17.40
C ILE A 481 13.20 49.59 17.48
N GLU A 482 13.80 49.76 18.66
CA GLU A 482 15.18 50.27 18.79
C GLU A 482 16.25 49.28 18.31
N SER A 483 15.97 47.97 18.31
CA SER A 483 16.93 46.94 17.87
C SER A 483 17.06 46.79 16.34
N LEU A 484 16.19 47.45 15.56
CA LEU A 484 16.15 47.37 14.10
C LEU A 484 16.77 48.59 13.39
N SER A 485 17.20 49.63 14.11
CA SER A 485 17.82 50.83 13.52
C SER A 485 19.34 50.92 13.66
N HIS A 486 20.00 49.96 14.31
CA HIS A 486 21.47 49.90 14.41
C HIS A 486 21.95 48.48 14.11
N ASN A 487 22.24 48.20 12.83
CA ASN A 487 23.40 47.41 12.37
C ASN A 487 23.27 47.15 10.86
N ASP A 488 23.37 48.23 10.07
CA ASP A 488 23.94 48.16 8.73
C ASP A 488 25.46 48.10 8.89
N SER A 489 26.06 46.93 8.70
CA SER A 489 27.43 46.81 8.19
C SER A 489 27.78 45.34 7.93
N PHE A 490 28.14 45.07 6.68
CA PHE A 490 28.88 43.90 6.23
C PHE A 490 29.96 43.46 7.23
N ILE A 491 30.05 42.16 7.55
CA ILE A 491 31.31 41.45 7.82
C ILE A 491 31.11 39.95 7.50
N THR A 492 32.04 39.48 6.68
CA THR A 492 32.33 38.13 6.21
C THR A 492 32.74 37.18 7.35
N LEU A 493 32.41 35.89 7.22
CA LEU A 493 32.95 34.81 8.06
C LEU A 493 33.55 33.70 7.18
N PRO A 494 34.57 32.98 7.68
CA PRO A 494 35.68 32.50 6.87
C PRO A 494 35.55 31.04 6.42
N SER A 495 36.29 30.75 5.37
CA SER A 495 36.59 29.45 4.77
C SER A 495 37.09 28.41 5.78
N VAL A 496 36.43 27.25 5.82
CA VAL A 496 36.99 25.99 6.33
C VAL A 496 36.84 24.94 5.24
N GLU A 497 37.99 24.33 4.92
CA GLU A 497 38.26 23.43 3.80
C GLU A 497 37.40 22.16 3.85
N ILE A 498 36.78 21.85 2.71
CA ILE A 498 36.16 20.54 2.45
C ILE A 498 37.18 19.72 1.68
N THR A 499 37.80 18.76 2.34
CA THR A 499 38.50 17.66 1.67
C THR A 499 37.47 16.68 1.10
N ASN A 500 37.58 16.45 -0.21
CA ASN A 500 36.79 15.57 -1.07
C ASN A 500 36.38 14.20 -0.48
N PRO A 501 35.27 13.65 -1.00
CA PRO A 501 35.32 12.31 -1.58
C PRO A 501 34.91 12.28 -3.06
N CYS A 502 35.67 11.47 -3.80
CA CYS A 502 35.70 11.28 -5.25
C CYS A 502 34.42 10.77 -5.91
N THR A 503 34.09 11.42 -7.05
CA THR A 503 33.95 10.87 -8.41
C THR A 503 33.45 9.43 -8.58
N ILE A 504 32.22 9.28 -9.08
CA ILE A 504 31.86 8.19 -9.98
C ILE A 504 31.77 8.77 -11.39
N LEU A 505 32.72 8.35 -12.22
CA LEU A 505 32.80 8.60 -13.66
C LEU A 505 31.70 7.80 -14.39
N ILE A 506 30.86 8.51 -15.12
CA ILE A 506 30.07 7.94 -16.23
C ILE A 506 30.83 8.29 -17.51
N ASN A 507 31.45 7.31 -18.14
CA ASN A 507 31.94 7.45 -19.51
C ASN A 507 30.84 7.01 -20.49
N ASN A 508 30.47 7.94 -21.36
CA ASN A 508 29.60 7.78 -22.52
C ASN A 508 30.42 7.37 -23.76
N SER A 509 29.85 6.53 -24.62
CA SER A 509 30.06 6.53 -26.08
C SER A 509 28.92 5.69 -26.71
N LEU A 510 27.84 6.31 -27.23
CA LEU A 510 27.64 6.76 -28.61
C LEU A 510 28.01 5.70 -29.68
N ILE A 511 27.03 5.31 -30.51
CA ILE A 511 27.05 5.41 -31.99
C ILE A 511 25.62 5.18 -32.53
N GLU A 512 25.25 6.04 -33.48
CA GLU A 512 24.00 6.14 -34.24
C GLU A 512 23.80 5.01 -35.28
N PRO A 513 22.59 4.86 -35.87
CA PRO A 513 22.25 3.77 -36.77
C PRO A 513 22.58 4.09 -38.23
N THR A 514 23.09 3.11 -38.98
CA THR A 514 23.08 3.11 -40.45
C THR A 514 22.63 1.76 -41.00
N THR A 515 21.72 1.87 -41.96
CA THR A 515 21.06 0.86 -42.79
C THR A 515 22.01 0.03 -43.65
N ASN A 516 21.73 -1.27 -43.85
CA ASN A 516 21.45 -1.85 -45.18
C ASN A 516 21.23 -3.37 -45.14
N TYR A 517 20.32 -3.80 -46.02
CA TYR A 517 19.93 -5.16 -46.41
C TYR A 517 21.09 -6.01 -46.95
N THR A 518 21.07 -7.33 -46.69
CA THR A 518 21.02 -8.50 -47.63
C THR A 518 21.48 -9.77 -46.88
N GLY A 519 20.77 -10.91 -47.00
CA GLY A 519 21.20 -12.04 -47.84
C GLY A 519 22.06 -13.04 -47.04
N VAL A 520 21.50 -14.11 -46.45
CA VAL A 520 21.43 -15.49 -47.00
C VAL A 520 22.75 -16.30 -46.82
N ASP A 521 22.57 -17.46 -46.19
CA ASP A 521 23.31 -18.74 -46.28
C ASP A 521 24.65 -19.02 -45.54
N ASN A 522 24.53 -20.08 -44.72
CA ASN A 522 25.32 -21.33 -44.71
C ASN A 522 26.73 -21.43 -44.12
N HIS A 523 26.86 -22.48 -43.29
CA HIS A 523 28.03 -23.36 -43.11
C HIS A 523 29.27 -22.69 -42.46
N VAL A 524 30.21 -23.32 -41.76
CA VAL A 524 30.54 -24.66 -41.23
C VAL A 524 31.85 -24.44 -40.44
N THR A 525 32.25 -25.42 -39.63
CA THR A 525 33.61 -25.68 -39.11
C THR A 525 34.25 -24.75 -38.07
N ASP A 526 34.50 -25.37 -36.91
CA ASP A 526 35.81 -25.74 -36.36
C ASP A 526 36.97 -24.73 -36.25
N HIS A 527 37.73 -24.98 -35.17
CA HIS A 527 39.12 -24.60 -34.89
C HIS A 527 39.38 -23.39 -33.98
N SER A 528 39.50 -23.70 -32.69
CA SER A 528 40.49 -23.10 -31.76
C SER A 528 41.92 -23.29 -32.28
N PRO A 529 42.87 -22.36 -32.02
CA PRO A 529 43.80 -22.48 -30.86
C PRO A 529 44.03 -21.12 -30.14
N SER A 530 44.30 -21.03 -28.83
CA SER A 530 45.57 -21.29 -28.09
C SER A 530 46.70 -20.32 -28.53
N VAL A 531 47.58 -19.69 -27.73
CA VAL A 531 48.08 -19.79 -26.35
C VAL A 531 49.11 -18.64 -26.19
N ASP A 532 49.35 -18.12 -24.98
CA ASP A 532 50.66 -17.72 -24.40
C ASP A 532 50.38 -17.00 -23.05
N PHE A 533 50.49 -17.61 -21.87
CA PHE A 533 51.65 -18.15 -21.11
C PHE A 533 52.64 -17.08 -20.54
N ASP A 534 52.73 -17.16 -19.20
CA ASP A 534 53.92 -17.07 -18.35
C ASP A 534 54.38 -15.80 -17.60
N LEU A 535 54.32 -15.98 -16.27
CA LEU A 535 55.09 -15.38 -15.19
C LEU A 535 56.55 -15.88 -15.18
N PRO A 536 57.46 -15.18 -14.48
CA PRO A 536 58.59 -15.84 -13.80
C PRO A 536 58.71 -15.40 -12.32
N THR A 537 58.59 -16.30 -11.32
CA THR A 537 59.55 -17.29 -10.78
C THR A 537 60.68 -16.70 -9.93
N CYS A 538 60.79 -17.20 -8.69
CA CYS A 538 61.92 -16.95 -7.80
C CYS A 538 62.68 -18.27 -7.56
N ASN A 539 63.91 -18.31 -8.07
CA ASN A 539 65.00 -19.15 -7.59
C ASN A 539 65.27 -18.87 -6.10
N ASN A 540 65.82 -19.85 -5.38
CA ASN A 540 66.82 -19.52 -4.37
C ASN A 540 67.86 -20.62 -4.18
N ASN A 541 69.10 -20.14 -4.03
CA ASN A 541 70.36 -20.84 -4.18
C ASN A 541 70.79 -21.65 -2.95
N ASN A 542 71.61 -22.67 -3.23
CA ASN A 542 72.54 -23.33 -2.33
C ASN A 542 73.63 -22.36 -1.80
N ASN A 543 74.04 -22.53 -0.54
CA ASN A 543 75.43 -22.90 -0.23
C ASN A 543 75.69 -23.31 1.23
N GLN A 544 76.44 -24.43 1.33
CA GLN A 544 77.44 -24.85 2.32
C GLN A 544 77.07 -25.35 3.74
N LEU A 545 77.40 -26.66 3.92
CA LEU A 545 78.19 -27.32 4.99
C LEU A 545 77.92 -26.92 6.47
N SER A 546 77.67 -27.82 7.43
CA SER A 546 78.12 -29.22 7.58
C SER A 546 77.34 -29.98 8.66
N ASN A 547 77.38 -31.31 8.53
CA ASN A 547 77.33 -32.36 9.56
C ASN A 547 76.01 -32.76 10.27
N ASN A 548 75.61 -33.98 9.89
CA ASN A 548 75.28 -35.14 10.74
C ASN A 548 73.91 -35.23 11.44
N ALA A 549 73.04 -36.04 10.83
CA ALA A 549 72.77 -37.44 11.24
C ALA A 549 71.29 -37.82 11.47
N SER A 550 70.88 -38.83 10.69
CA SER A 550 70.01 -39.97 11.02
C SER A 550 68.50 -39.79 11.31
N ALA A 551 67.73 -40.06 10.24
CA ALA A 551 66.94 -41.29 10.03
C ALA A 551 65.55 -41.51 10.67
N SER A 552 64.67 -42.00 9.77
CA SER A 552 63.58 -42.98 9.96
C SER A 552 62.24 -42.44 10.49
N SER A 553 61.06 -42.85 10.01
CA SER A 553 60.61 -43.75 8.93
C SER A 553 59.06 -43.80 8.95
N LEU A 554 58.46 -44.41 7.90
CA LEU A 554 57.12 -45.03 7.80
C LEU A 554 55.91 -44.10 7.50
N SER A 555 55.45 -44.03 6.24
CA SER A 555 54.60 -44.98 5.46
C SER A 555 53.11 -44.62 5.61
N GLY A 556 52.38 -44.20 4.57
CA GLY A 556 51.96 -44.97 3.39
C GLY A 556 50.41 -44.89 3.34
N SER A 557 49.69 -44.87 2.22
CA SER A 557 50.01 -45.17 0.83
C SER A 557 48.82 -44.82 -0.07
N SER A 558 49.15 -44.53 -1.34
CA SER A 558 48.48 -44.95 -2.59
C SER A 558 47.03 -44.50 -2.87
N ASP A 559 46.76 -43.68 -3.89
CA ASP A 559 46.77 -44.02 -5.35
C ASP A 559 45.62 -44.96 -5.72
N ALA A 560 44.95 -44.91 -6.87
CA ALA A 560 44.90 -44.01 -8.02
C ALA A 560 43.78 -44.56 -8.96
N ASN A 561 43.47 -43.78 -9.99
CA ASN A 561 43.21 -44.25 -11.36
C ASN A 561 41.84 -44.82 -11.81
N PHE A 562 41.27 -44.05 -12.75
CA PHE A 562 40.85 -44.42 -14.12
C PHE A 562 39.68 -45.40 -14.35
N ASN A 563 38.64 -44.82 -15.00
CA ASN A 563 38.01 -45.20 -16.29
C ASN A 563 37.47 -46.64 -16.51
N PRO A 564 36.62 -46.82 -17.53
CA PRO A 564 35.30 -46.24 -17.83
C PRO A 564 34.29 -47.40 -18.02
N ILE A 565 33.16 -47.17 -18.72
CA ILE A 565 32.40 -48.14 -19.55
C ILE A 565 30.90 -48.27 -19.20
N GLU A 566 30.13 -48.05 -20.28
CA GLU A 566 28.80 -48.56 -20.67
C GLU A 566 27.51 -48.11 -19.99
N GLU A 567 26.64 -47.62 -20.88
CA GLU A 567 25.19 -47.68 -20.78
C GLU A 567 24.73 -49.11 -20.43
N VAL A 568 24.15 -49.23 -19.24
CA VAL A 568 23.17 -50.28 -18.96
C VAL A 568 21.89 -49.61 -18.48
N GLN A 569 20.84 -49.82 -19.27
CA GLN A 569 19.46 -49.52 -18.93
C GLN A 569 19.09 -50.15 -17.57
N SER A 570 18.85 -49.32 -16.55
CA SER A 570 17.89 -49.59 -15.47
C SER A 570 17.49 -48.28 -14.78
N PRO A 571 16.24 -48.13 -14.31
CA PRO A 571 15.70 -46.85 -13.90
C PRO A 571 16.24 -46.46 -12.51
N ILE A 572 17.18 -45.53 -12.46
CA ILE A 572 17.63 -44.95 -11.18
C ILE A 572 16.57 -43.94 -10.71
N THR A 573 15.69 -44.48 -9.88
CA THR A 573 14.95 -43.79 -8.84
C THR A 573 15.87 -42.90 -8.00
N ARG A 574 15.76 -41.58 -8.15
CA ARG A 574 16.27 -40.61 -7.16
C ARG A 574 15.31 -39.45 -6.98
N SER A 575 14.24 -39.71 -6.25
CA SER A 575 13.58 -38.68 -5.44
C SER A 575 14.44 -38.42 -4.19
N LYS A 576 15.47 -37.58 -4.30
CA LYS A 576 15.98 -36.88 -3.12
C LYS A 576 15.14 -35.63 -2.95
N ASP A 577 14.48 -35.51 -1.80
CA ASP A 577 13.67 -34.36 -1.44
C ASP A 577 14.56 -33.13 -1.29
N ILE A 578 14.85 -32.48 -2.42
CA ILE A 578 15.68 -31.28 -2.49
C ILE A 578 15.10 -30.13 -1.66
N VAL A 579 13.78 -30.15 -1.41
CA VAL A 579 13.10 -29.20 -0.53
C VAL A 579 13.50 -29.46 0.92
N GLY A 580 13.49 -30.73 1.34
CA GLY A 580 14.02 -31.18 2.63
C GLY A 580 15.47 -30.77 2.84
N ASP A 581 16.34 -31.00 1.85
CA ASP A 581 17.77 -30.67 1.92
C ASP A 581 18.01 -29.14 2.04
N ILE A 582 17.30 -28.32 1.27
CA ILE A 582 17.39 -26.85 1.34
C ILE A 582 16.89 -26.33 2.68
N VAL A 583 15.81 -26.90 3.22
CA VAL A 583 15.28 -26.54 4.54
C VAL A 583 16.29 -26.91 5.62
N GLN A 584 16.84 -28.13 5.59
CA GLN A 584 17.81 -28.58 6.57
C GLN A 584 19.08 -27.72 6.55
N TRP A 585 19.60 -27.42 5.37
CA TRP A 585 20.73 -26.50 5.21
C TRP A 585 20.44 -25.11 5.78
N ALA A 586 19.26 -24.54 5.50
CA ALA A 586 18.89 -23.22 6.02
C ALA A 586 18.80 -23.20 7.55
N LEU A 587 18.37 -24.31 8.17
CA LEU A 587 18.34 -24.50 9.62
C LEU A 587 19.74 -24.66 10.20
N ASP A 588 20.57 -25.50 9.61
CA ASP A 588 21.93 -25.76 10.06
C ASP A 588 22.80 -24.50 9.98
N GLN A 589 22.54 -23.64 8.98
CA GLN A 589 23.23 -22.37 8.78
C GLN A 589 22.58 -21.17 9.49
N ASN A 590 21.50 -21.37 10.27
CA ASN A 590 20.78 -20.30 10.98
C ASN A 590 20.41 -19.08 10.10
N ILE A 591 19.93 -19.32 8.88
CA ILE A 591 19.65 -18.23 7.93
C ILE A 591 18.39 -17.46 8.36
N PRO A 592 18.44 -16.11 8.47
CA PRO A 592 17.26 -15.32 8.80
C PRO A 592 16.12 -15.55 7.80
N ASN A 593 14.90 -15.72 8.31
CA ASN A 593 13.72 -16.04 7.50
C ASN A 593 13.50 -15.09 6.33
N ASN A 594 13.80 -13.79 6.49
CA ASN A 594 13.68 -12.79 5.42
C ASN A 594 14.73 -13.00 4.30
N ASN A 595 15.93 -13.43 4.66
CA ASN A 595 16.98 -13.74 3.69
C ASN A 595 16.69 -15.05 2.96
N PHE A 596 16.12 -16.03 3.68
CA PHE A 596 15.64 -17.27 3.06
C PHE A 596 14.42 -17.02 2.15
N ASP A 597 13.49 -16.15 2.58
CA ASP A 597 12.56 -15.33 1.78
C ASP A 597 13.10 -15.00 0.37
N LYS A 598 14.17 -14.20 0.37
CA LYS A 598 14.79 -13.67 -0.85
C LYS A 598 15.47 -14.77 -1.67
N LEU A 599 16.17 -15.69 -1.01
CA LEU A 599 16.83 -16.81 -1.69
C LEU A 599 15.84 -17.70 -2.41
N LEU A 600 14.72 -18.07 -1.76
CA LEU A 600 13.67 -18.88 -2.38
C LEU A 600 13.04 -18.19 -3.60
N ASN A 601 12.85 -16.87 -3.54
CA ASN A 601 12.37 -16.09 -4.70
C ASN A 601 13.37 -16.07 -5.86
N ILE A 602 14.68 -16.10 -5.59
CA ILE A 602 15.71 -16.20 -6.62
C ILE A 602 15.74 -17.61 -7.20
N LEU A 603 15.78 -18.64 -6.34
CA LEU A 603 15.84 -20.04 -6.75
C LEU A 603 14.63 -20.43 -7.60
N LYS A 604 13.44 -19.94 -7.24
CA LYS A 604 12.20 -20.20 -7.97
C LYS A 604 12.21 -19.73 -9.43
N ASN A 605 13.06 -18.76 -9.78
CA ASN A 605 13.18 -18.29 -11.18
C ASN A 605 13.89 -19.30 -12.09
N HIS A 606 14.53 -20.33 -11.53
CA HIS A 606 15.18 -21.38 -12.28
C HIS A 606 14.23 -22.57 -12.52
N LYS A 607 14.22 -23.12 -13.74
CA LYS A 607 13.31 -24.20 -14.16
C LYS A 607 13.35 -25.42 -13.23
N CYS A 608 14.52 -25.78 -12.70
CA CYS A 608 14.67 -26.92 -11.78
C CYS A 608 14.02 -26.72 -10.40
N PHE A 609 13.64 -25.49 -10.03
CA PHE A 609 13.17 -25.13 -8.69
C PHE A 609 11.82 -24.38 -8.72
N GLU A 610 11.10 -24.41 -9.84
CA GLU A 610 9.82 -23.70 -10.02
C GLU A 610 8.75 -24.15 -9.01
N HIS A 611 8.85 -25.39 -8.52
CA HIS A 611 8.01 -26.00 -7.51
C HIS A 611 8.28 -25.49 -6.08
N LEU A 612 9.39 -24.78 -5.83
CA LEU A 612 9.67 -24.18 -4.52
C LEU A 612 8.66 -23.08 -4.19
N SER A 613 8.29 -23.00 -2.91
CA SER A 613 7.49 -21.89 -2.45
C SER A 613 8.33 -20.61 -2.39
N ALA A 614 7.73 -19.48 -2.78
CA ALA A 614 8.29 -18.15 -2.51
C ALA A 614 8.41 -17.84 -1.00
N SER A 615 7.64 -18.58 -0.20
CA SER A 615 7.54 -18.59 1.26
C SER A 615 8.41 -19.62 2.01
N CYS A 616 9.42 -19.28 2.81
CA CYS A 616 9.96 -20.25 3.79
C CYS A 616 8.87 -20.73 4.76
N ARG A 617 7.87 -19.88 4.99
CA ARG A 617 6.66 -20.14 5.78
C ARG A 617 5.78 -21.22 5.19
N THR A 618 5.97 -21.61 3.93
CA THR A 618 5.26 -22.74 3.33
C THR A 618 6.01 -24.05 3.56
N LEU A 619 7.31 -23.97 3.84
CA LEU A 619 8.21 -25.11 3.99
C LEU A 619 8.25 -25.65 5.43
N TYR A 620 8.28 -24.80 6.46
CA TYR A 620 8.23 -25.19 7.88
C TYR A 620 7.30 -24.32 8.73
N LYS A 621 6.86 -24.82 9.89
CA LYS A 621 6.05 -24.12 10.90
C LYS A 621 6.93 -23.30 11.83
N ILE A 622 6.67 -22.00 11.88
CA ILE A 622 7.45 -21.02 12.64
C ILE A 622 6.70 -20.63 13.91
N LEU A 623 7.26 -20.99 15.07
CA LEU A 623 6.68 -20.77 16.39
C LEU A 623 7.32 -19.56 17.08
N VAL A 624 6.49 -18.68 17.62
CA VAL A 624 6.91 -17.58 18.50
C VAL A 624 6.35 -17.83 19.88
N ILE A 625 7.22 -17.80 20.90
CA ILE A 625 6.90 -18.13 22.28
C ILE A 625 6.85 -16.85 23.12
N GLY A 626 5.89 -16.77 24.03
CA GLY A 626 5.79 -15.71 25.03
C GLY A 626 5.56 -16.28 26.41
N VAL A 627 6.27 -15.72 27.40
CA VAL A 627 6.12 -16.07 28.81
C VAL A 627 6.01 -14.80 29.62
N ASP A 628 5.00 -14.73 30.47
CA ASP A 628 4.76 -13.59 31.36
C ASP A 628 3.93 -14.02 32.57
N GLY A 629 3.92 -13.21 33.63
CA GLY A 629 3.13 -13.41 34.84
C GLY A 629 1.78 -12.69 34.79
N LEU A 630 0.70 -13.42 35.09
CA LEU A 630 -0.66 -12.90 35.12
C LEU A 630 -1.27 -12.99 36.54
N PRO A 631 -1.39 -11.88 37.28
CA PRO A 631 -2.06 -11.88 38.59
C PRO A 631 -3.57 -12.10 38.45
N LEU A 632 -4.13 -13.07 39.18
CA LEU A 632 -5.56 -13.41 39.13
C LEU A 632 -6.40 -12.48 40.00
N SER A 633 -5.94 -12.22 41.23
CA SER A 633 -6.58 -11.29 42.15
C SER A 633 -5.69 -10.09 42.46
N LYS A 634 -6.28 -9.01 42.94
CA LYS A 634 -5.56 -7.88 43.55
C LYS A 634 -5.32 -8.10 45.06
N SER A 635 -6.10 -8.99 45.69
CA SER A 635 -6.12 -9.23 47.14
C SER A 635 -5.49 -10.56 47.55
N SER A 636 -5.16 -11.44 46.61
CA SER A 636 -4.42 -12.68 46.88
C SER A 636 -3.18 -12.77 45.99
N GLY A 637 -2.14 -13.46 46.46
CA GLY A 637 -0.92 -13.69 45.68
C GLY A 637 -1.10 -14.61 44.47
N SER A 638 -2.31 -15.14 44.23
CA SER A 638 -2.53 -16.13 43.17
C SER A 638 -2.27 -15.54 41.78
N CYS A 639 -1.36 -16.16 41.03
CA CYS A 639 -0.96 -15.79 39.69
C CYS A 639 -0.86 -17.00 38.77
N PHE A 640 -1.09 -16.77 37.48
CA PHE A 640 -0.68 -17.70 36.43
C PHE A 640 0.67 -17.29 35.84
N TRP A 641 1.45 -18.28 35.44
CA TRP A 641 2.62 -18.14 34.58
C TRP A 641 2.40 -19.03 33.35
N PRO A 642 1.71 -18.52 32.31
CA PRO A 642 1.53 -19.25 31.08
C PRO A 642 2.77 -19.19 30.17
N ILE A 643 3.04 -20.32 29.51
CA ILE A 643 3.84 -20.41 28.30
C ILE A 643 2.85 -20.36 27.14
N LEU A 644 2.94 -19.30 26.33
CA LEU A 644 2.04 -19.04 25.21
C LEU A 644 2.81 -19.17 23.90
N GLY A 645 2.12 -19.60 22.85
CA GLY A 645 2.68 -19.70 21.50
C GLY A 645 1.75 -19.11 20.46
N TYR A 646 2.30 -18.66 19.33
CA TYR A 646 1.52 -18.49 18.11
C TYR A 646 2.34 -18.92 16.89
N LEU A 647 1.62 -19.34 15.85
CA LEU A 647 2.22 -19.64 14.55
C LEU A 647 2.26 -18.38 13.70
N ARG A 648 3.43 -18.06 13.12
CA ARG A 648 3.60 -16.86 12.28
C ARG A 648 2.76 -16.88 10.98
N GLN A 649 2.19 -18.04 10.61
CA GLN A 649 1.44 -18.27 9.37
C GLN A 649 -0.08 -18.04 9.50
N ARG A 650 -0.67 -17.35 8.51
CA ARG A 650 -2.10 -17.12 8.15
C ARG A 650 -3.11 -16.74 9.24
N ASN A 651 -3.03 -17.26 10.46
CA ASN A 651 -3.84 -16.90 11.61
C ASN A 651 -2.93 -16.78 12.83
N GLN A 652 -2.51 -15.55 13.17
CA GLN A 652 -1.65 -15.25 14.34
C GLN A 652 -2.40 -15.42 15.69
N SER A 653 -3.23 -16.46 15.80
CA SER A 653 -3.96 -16.77 17.02
C SER A 653 -2.98 -17.31 18.06
N VAL A 654 -2.93 -16.65 19.21
CA VAL A 654 -2.18 -17.11 20.37
C VAL A 654 -2.92 -18.30 21.00
N PHE A 655 -2.17 -19.30 21.44
CA PHE A 655 -2.66 -20.47 22.16
C PHE A 655 -1.78 -20.76 23.39
N PRO A 656 -2.33 -21.42 24.43
CA PRO A 656 -1.56 -21.81 25.59
C PRO A 656 -0.81 -23.12 25.31
N ILE A 657 0.47 -23.16 25.63
CA ILE A 657 1.32 -24.36 25.58
C ILE A 657 1.36 -24.99 26.98
N GLY A 658 1.64 -24.17 28.00
CA GLY A 658 1.65 -24.58 29.40
C GLY A 658 1.09 -23.50 30.30
N ILE A 659 0.50 -23.86 31.43
CA ILE A 659 0.01 -22.89 32.42
C ILE A 659 0.37 -23.36 33.82
N TYR A 660 1.26 -22.63 34.49
CA TYR A 660 1.51 -22.79 35.91
C TYR A 660 0.57 -21.91 36.73
N ARG A 661 0.15 -22.39 37.91
CA ARG A 661 -0.57 -21.60 38.91
C ARG A 661 0.17 -21.71 40.25
N GLY A 662 0.48 -20.56 40.84
CA GLY A 662 1.04 -20.47 42.19
C GLY A 662 0.57 -19.21 42.92
N ASN A 663 0.94 -19.09 44.20
CA ASN A 663 0.79 -17.85 44.98
C ASN A 663 1.98 -16.89 44.80
N LYS A 664 3.02 -17.36 44.10
CA LYS A 664 4.21 -16.63 43.71
C LYS A 664 4.64 -17.14 42.34
N LYS A 665 5.59 -16.44 41.74
CA LYS A 665 6.36 -16.91 40.58
C LYS A 665 6.96 -18.30 40.88
N PRO A 666 7.06 -19.22 39.90
CA PRO A 666 7.67 -20.53 40.13
C PRO A 666 9.10 -20.39 40.69
N ASP A 667 9.45 -21.23 41.66
CA ASP A 667 10.73 -21.13 42.36
C ASP A 667 11.91 -21.58 41.47
N ASN A 668 11.73 -22.68 40.72
CA ASN A 668 12.74 -23.22 39.81
C ASN A 668 12.35 -22.99 38.34
N SER A 669 13.18 -22.25 37.60
CA SER A 669 12.94 -21.98 36.18
C SER A 669 13.09 -23.22 35.30
N ASN A 670 14.01 -24.12 35.63
CA ASN A 670 14.26 -25.31 34.83
C ASN A 670 13.08 -26.28 34.92
N GLU A 671 12.56 -26.52 36.12
CA GLU A 671 11.34 -27.33 36.31
C GLU A 671 10.13 -26.73 35.60
N PHE A 672 9.99 -25.40 35.64
CA PHE A 672 8.88 -24.71 34.99
C PHE A 672 8.86 -24.92 33.47
N ILE A 673 10.03 -24.92 32.81
CA ILE A 673 10.12 -24.98 31.35
C ILE A 673 10.42 -26.37 30.79
N LYS A 674 10.81 -27.33 31.65
CA LYS A 674 11.25 -28.68 31.25
C LYS A 674 10.29 -29.38 30.30
N PHE A 675 9.01 -29.47 30.64
CA PHE A 675 8.01 -30.13 29.79
C PHE A 675 7.91 -29.49 28.40
N PHE A 676 8.04 -28.17 28.32
CA PHE A 676 8.04 -27.47 27.03
C PHE A 676 9.31 -27.76 26.23
N VAL A 677 10.48 -27.79 26.88
CA VAL A 677 11.77 -28.09 26.24
C VAL A 677 11.79 -29.52 25.69
N ASP A 678 11.31 -30.49 26.47
CA ASP A 678 11.25 -31.89 26.06
C ASP A 678 10.34 -32.08 24.84
N GLU A 679 9.14 -31.48 24.85
CA GLU A 679 8.18 -31.54 23.74
C GLU A 679 8.70 -30.83 22.48
N ILE A 680 9.23 -29.60 22.62
CA ILE A 680 9.71 -28.84 21.46
C ILE A 680 10.95 -29.48 20.83
N LYS A 681 11.82 -30.09 21.64
CA LYS A 681 12.97 -30.86 21.14
C LYS A 681 12.51 -32.01 20.26
N GLN A 682 11.48 -32.76 20.68
CA GLN A 682 10.90 -33.82 19.86
C GLN A 682 10.26 -33.28 18.58
N LEU A 683 9.53 -32.17 18.65
CA LEU A 683 8.89 -31.54 17.48
C LEU A 683 9.89 -30.98 16.47
N ILE A 684 11.01 -30.40 16.92
CA ILE A 684 12.07 -29.91 16.04
C ILE A 684 12.76 -31.08 15.34
N SER A 685 13.05 -32.17 16.07
CA SER A 685 13.74 -33.33 15.52
C SER A 685 12.89 -34.20 14.58
N HIS A 686 11.58 -34.32 14.84
CA HIS A 686 10.71 -35.26 14.12
C HIS A 686 9.65 -34.59 13.23
N GLY A 687 9.46 -33.26 13.34
CA GLY A 687 8.41 -32.55 12.62
C GLY A 687 6.98 -32.96 13.05
N ILE A 688 5.98 -32.56 12.25
CA ILE A 688 4.57 -32.88 12.48
C ILE A 688 3.84 -33.18 11.16
N ASN A 689 3.00 -34.22 11.15
CA ASN A 689 2.13 -34.55 10.02
C ASN A 689 0.81 -33.78 10.12
N VAL A 690 0.51 -32.95 9.11
CA VAL A 690 -0.70 -32.12 9.07
C VAL A 690 -1.56 -32.47 7.87
N LYS A 691 -2.85 -32.66 8.10
CA LYS A 691 -3.87 -32.81 7.04
C LYS A 691 -4.16 -31.43 6.43
N GLN A 692 -3.91 -31.27 5.14
CA GLN A 692 -4.16 -30.03 4.40
C GLN A 692 -5.06 -30.30 3.19
N TYR A 693 -6.04 -29.43 2.96
CA TYR A 693 -6.82 -29.44 1.73
C TYR A 693 -6.01 -28.81 0.58
N THR A 694 -5.97 -29.48 -0.56
CA THR A 694 -5.47 -28.90 -1.81
C THR A 694 -6.48 -27.91 -2.40
N ASP A 695 -6.06 -27.14 -3.41
CA ASP A 695 -6.97 -26.24 -4.16
C ASP A 695 -8.14 -26.99 -4.82
N ASN A 696 -8.02 -28.31 -4.98
CA ASN A 696 -9.05 -29.21 -5.50
C ASN A 696 -9.92 -29.84 -4.39
N ASN A 697 -9.83 -29.31 -3.16
CA ASN A 697 -10.57 -29.78 -1.99
C ASN A 697 -10.27 -31.24 -1.57
N THR A 698 -9.14 -31.82 -2.02
CA THR A 698 -8.69 -33.14 -1.58
C THR A 698 -7.81 -33.02 -0.34
N LEU A 699 -8.01 -33.93 0.63
CA LEU A 699 -7.25 -33.94 1.88
C LEU A 699 -5.95 -34.72 1.67
N ILE A 700 -4.80 -34.07 1.85
CA ILE A 700 -3.47 -34.71 1.81
C ILE A 700 -2.77 -34.60 3.16
N ASN A 701 -1.98 -35.61 3.52
CA ASN A 701 -1.09 -35.56 4.67
C ASN A 701 0.23 -34.91 4.23
N VAL A 702 0.61 -33.80 4.87
CA VAL A 702 1.85 -33.09 4.58
C VAL A 702 2.71 -33.09 5.83
N HIS A 703 3.94 -33.60 5.71
CA HIS A 703 4.94 -33.49 6.76
C HIS A 703 5.46 -32.04 6.84
N LYS A 704 5.56 -31.48 8.04
CA LYS A 704 6.03 -30.11 8.27
C LYS A 704 7.06 -30.09 9.39
N ASN A 705 8.24 -29.53 9.12
CA ASN A 705 9.24 -29.26 10.15
C ASN A 705 8.77 -28.12 11.06
N VAL A 706 9.22 -28.12 12.31
CA VAL A 706 8.86 -27.10 13.32
C VAL A 706 10.12 -26.39 13.78
N THR A 707 10.05 -25.07 13.91
CA THR A 707 11.17 -24.25 14.41
C THR A 707 10.70 -23.20 15.40
N VAL A 708 11.56 -22.87 16.37
CA VAL A 708 11.36 -21.76 17.29
C VAL A 708 12.10 -20.54 16.74
N ASP A 709 11.36 -19.46 16.52
CA ASP A 709 11.87 -18.27 15.82
C ASP A 709 12.24 -17.14 16.78
N ALA A 710 11.41 -16.93 17.80
CA ALA A 710 11.64 -15.90 18.80
C ALA A 710 10.95 -16.20 20.14
N PHE A 711 11.59 -15.76 21.22
CA PHE A 711 11.02 -15.62 22.56
C PHE A 711 10.74 -14.15 22.84
N CYS A 712 9.46 -13.80 22.98
CA CYS A 712 8.98 -12.46 23.31
C CYS A 712 8.55 -12.43 24.77
N CYS A 713 9.41 -11.91 25.66
CA CYS A 713 9.15 -11.85 27.09
C CYS A 713 9.49 -10.46 27.62
N ASP A 714 8.90 -10.08 28.75
CA ASP A 714 9.39 -8.92 29.50
C ASP A 714 10.75 -9.24 30.13
N GLN A 715 11.49 -8.21 30.55
CA GLN A 715 12.86 -8.41 31.07
C GLN A 715 12.91 -9.27 32.35
N PRO A 716 11.99 -9.13 33.32
CA PRO A 716 11.86 -10.07 34.44
C PRO A 716 11.67 -11.54 34.02
N ALA A 717 10.73 -11.86 33.12
CA ALA A 717 10.49 -13.22 32.64
C ALA A 717 11.68 -13.73 31.82
N LYS A 718 12.30 -12.89 30.99
CA LYS A 718 13.54 -13.21 30.27
C LYS A 718 14.67 -13.60 31.23
N SER A 719 14.90 -12.81 32.27
CA SER A 719 15.95 -13.10 33.26
C SER A 719 15.66 -14.36 34.08
N PHE A 720 14.37 -14.68 34.30
CA PHE A 720 13.97 -15.93 34.95
C PHE A 720 14.33 -17.14 34.11
N ILE A 721 13.84 -17.14 32.87
CA ILE A 721 13.97 -18.24 31.92
C ILE A 721 15.43 -18.53 31.60
N LEU A 722 16.23 -17.48 31.39
CA LEU A 722 17.66 -17.61 31.10
C LEU A 722 18.52 -17.85 32.36
N ASN A 723 17.92 -17.81 33.55
CA ASN A 723 18.62 -17.84 34.84
C ASN A 723 19.74 -16.78 34.97
N THR A 724 19.46 -15.55 34.56
CA THR A 724 20.40 -14.42 34.56
C THR A 724 19.99 -13.32 35.53
N LYS A 725 20.91 -12.40 35.82
CA LYS A 725 20.64 -11.23 36.66
C LYS A 725 19.49 -10.41 36.09
N SER A 726 18.61 -9.96 36.97
CA SER A 726 17.49 -9.10 36.59
C SER A 726 17.97 -7.74 36.05
N HIS A 727 17.05 -6.99 35.43
CA HIS A 727 17.27 -5.63 34.90
C HIS A 727 17.83 -4.60 35.91
N SER A 728 17.82 -4.91 37.20
CA SER A 728 18.39 -4.08 38.27
C SER A 728 19.87 -4.39 38.57
N GLY A 729 20.42 -5.47 38.02
CA GLY A 729 21.82 -5.87 38.21
C GLY A 729 22.81 -5.04 37.40
N PHE A 730 24.05 -4.98 37.87
CA PHE A 730 25.16 -4.30 37.19
C PHE A 730 25.48 -4.89 35.82
N TYR A 731 25.39 -6.21 35.67
CA TYR A 731 25.45 -6.88 34.37
C TYR A 731 24.06 -7.44 34.11
N SER A 732 23.28 -6.76 33.28
CA SER A 732 21.91 -7.17 32.99
C SER A 732 21.50 -7.06 31.52
N CYS A 733 22.26 -6.34 30.68
CA CYS A 733 22.00 -6.27 29.24
C CYS A 733 22.24 -7.65 28.60
N THR A 734 21.25 -8.12 27.84
CA THR A 734 21.32 -9.44 27.18
C THR A 734 22.01 -9.40 25.82
N ARG A 735 22.40 -8.20 25.32
CA ARG A 735 22.94 -7.99 23.97
C ARG A 735 24.35 -7.42 23.93
N CYS A 736 24.80 -6.75 24.99
CA CYS A 736 26.20 -6.30 25.09
C CYS A 736 26.78 -6.44 26.50
N THR A 737 28.10 -6.38 26.58
CA THR A 737 28.91 -6.57 27.79
C THR A 737 28.93 -5.35 28.73
N VAL A 738 27.96 -4.43 28.58
CA VAL A 738 27.92 -3.20 29.36
C VAL A 738 27.85 -3.49 30.87
N LYS A 739 28.73 -2.84 31.63
CA LYS A 739 28.65 -2.77 33.08
C LYS A 739 27.86 -1.51 33.48
N GLY A 740 26.78 -1.72 34.22
CA GLY A 740 26.01 -0.66 34.85
C GLY A 740 26.85 0.11 35.89
N GLN A 741 26.48 1.36 36.11
CA GLN A 741 27.06 2.25 37.11
C GLN A 741 25.99 2.57 38.16
N TYR A 742 26.38 2.70 39.42
CA TYR A 742 25.47 3.12 40.49
C TYR A 742 25.54 4.64 40.67
N LEU A 743 24.54 5.37 40.19
CA LEU A 743 24.45 6.83 40.27
C LEU A 743 23.13 7.23 40.93
N ASN A 744 23.16 8.20 41.86
CA ASN A 744 21.95 8.75 42.52
C ASN A 744 20.99 7.67 43.05
N ARG A 745 21.53 6.64 43.73
CA ARG A 745 20.79 5.49 44.30
C ARG A 745 20.11 4.57 43.28
N ARG A 746 20.59 4.55 42.03
CA ARG A 746 20.03 3.74 40.94
C ARG A 746 21.14 3.15 40.07
N VAL A 747 20.91 1.97 39.50
CA VAL A 747 21.78 1.39 38.47
C VAL A 747 21.40 1.97 37.10
N CYS A 748 22.38 2.48 36.36
CA CYS A 748 22.22 3.08 35.04
C CYS A 748 23.30 2.62 34.06
N PHE A 749 23.05 2.76 32.75
CA PHE A 749 23.89 2.23 31.67
C PHE A 749 24.29 3.32 30.65
N PRO A 750 25.05 4.34 31.07
CA PRO A 750 25.39 5.47 30.20
C PRO A 750 26.41 5.14 29.11
N LYS A 751 27.19 4.06 29.26
CA LYS A 751 28.18 3.62 28.27
C LYS A 751 27.49 2.88 27.12
N LEU A 752 27.77 3.32 25.88
CA LEU A 752 27.17 2.75 24.67
C LEU A 752 28.15 1.95 23.80
N ASN A 753 29.44 2.29 23.87
CA ASN A 753 30.49 1.57 23.14
C ASN A 753 30.89 0.32 23.93
N CYS A 754 30.19 -0.79 23.69
CA CYS A 754 30.42 -2.08 24.33
C CYS A 754 30.35 -3.21 23.28
N SER A 755 31.17 -4.25 23.47
CA SER A 755 31.14 -5.44 22.64
C SER A 755 29.79 -6.15 22.76
N LYS A 756 29.30 -6.69 21.65
CA LYS A 756 28.08 -7.50 21.64
C LYS A 756 28.35 -8.91 22.18
N TRP A 757 27.32 -9.51 22.77
CA TRP A 757 27.34 -10.92 23.19
C TRP A 757 27.16 -11.84 21.97
N THR A 758 27.81 -13.00 21.98
CA THR A 758 27.50 -14.14 21.11
C THR A 758 26.83 -15.26 21.91
N HIS A 759 26.16 -16.19 21.21
CA HIS A 759 25.60 -17.39 21.85
C HIS A 759 26.67 -18.16 22.64
N LYS A 760 27.86 -18.32 22.06
CA LYS A 760 28.98 -19.00 22.68
C LYS A 760 29.44 -18.32 23.98
N ASP A 761 29.51 -17.00 23.99
CA ASP A 761 29.88 -16.25 25.20
C ASP A 761 28.90 -16.47 26.37
N PHE A 762 27.62 -16.69 26.06
CA PHE A 762 26.59 -17.02 27.06
C PHE A 762 26.75 -18.45 27.58
N VAL A 763 26.98 -19.41 26.69
CA VAL A 763 27.17 -20.84 27.03
C VAL A 763 28.44 -21.03 27.87
N ASP A 764 29.53 -20.39 27.44
CA ASP A 764 30.84 -20.44 28.12
C ASP A 764 30.86 -19.60 29.42
N LYS A 765 29.77 -18.88 29.72
CA LYS A 765 29.60 -18.01 30.90
C LYS A 765 30.77 -17.03 31.09
N ILE A 766 31.24 -16.41 30.00
CA ILE A 766 32.43 -15.52 30.03
C ILE A 766 32.29 -14.43 31.11
N GLN A 767 31.12 -13.77 31.19
CA GLN A 767 30.81 -12.87 32.31
C GLN A 767 30.05 -13.60 33.42
N ARG A 768 30.77 -14.23 34.35
CA ARG A 768 30.19 -14.93 35.50
C ARG A 768 29.20 -14.08 36.31
N GLN A 769 29.41 -12.75 36.39
CA GLN A 769 28.56 -11.82 37.14
C GLN A 769 27.17 -11.58 36.50
N TYR A 770 26.97 -11.99 35.25
CA TYR A 770 25.68 -11.91 34.56
C TYR A 770 24.74 -13.08 34.92
N HIS A 771 25.27 -14.21 35.37
CA HIS A 771 24.50 -15.40 35.72
C HIS A 771 24.14 -15.40 37.22
N ASN A 772 22.98 -15.95 37.59
CA ASN A 772 22.58 -16.02 39.00
C ASN A 772 23.27 -17.15 39.76
N ASP A 773 23.50 -18.27 39.11
CA ASP A 773 24.00 -19.49 39.74
C ASP A 773 25.25 -20.04 39.02
N LYS A 774 26.26 -20.42 39.79
CA LYS A 774 27.56 -20.85 39.24
C LYS A 774 27.47 -22.24 38.59
N HIS A 775 26.55 -23.09 39.05
CA HIS A 775 26.52 -24.52 38.70
C HIS A 775 25.28 -24.98 37.91
N GLN A 776 24.18 -24.22 37.89
CA GLN A 776 23.01 -24.57 37.07
C GLN A 776 23.06 -23.91 35.69
N VAL A 777 22.76 -24.71 34.66
CA VAL A 777 22.57 -24.29 33.28
C VAL A 777 21.07 -24.18 33.02
N THR A 778 20.62 -23.19 32.25
CA THR A 778 19.20 -23.07 31.90
C THR A 778 18.78 -24.21 30.97
N GLU A 779 17.65 -24.84 31.27
CA GLU A 779 17.07 -25.93 30.46
C GLU A 779 16.79 -25.50 29.01
N ILE A 780 16.64 -24.19 28.78
CA ILE A 780 16.44 -23.62 27.44
C ILE A 780 17.58 -23.95 26.47
N LEU A 781 18.81 -24.13 26.96
CA LEU A 781 19.95 -24.46 26.09
C LEU A 781 19.85 -25.86 25.48
N ASN A 782 18.94 -26.72 25.96
CA ASN A 782 18.69 -28.05 25.40
C ASN A 782 17.79 -28.01 24.15
N ILE A 783 17.25 -26.84 23.77
CA ILE A 783 16.49 -26.67 22.53
C ILE A 783 17.48 -26.65 21.34
N PRO A 784 17.34 -27.54 20.34
CA PRO A 784 18.24 -27.58 19.19
C PRO A 784 18.20 -26.28 18.38
N ASN A 785 19.36 -25.85 17.86
CA ASN A 785 19.52 -24.68 16.99
C ASN A 785 19.01 -23.36 17.59
N LEU A 786 19.04 -23.23 18.93
CA LEU A 786 18.60 -22.02 19.61
C LEU A 786 19.75 -21.05 19.93
N ASP A 787 19.74 -19.85 19.34
CA ASP A 787 20.59 -18.72 19.75
C ASP A 787 19.88 -17.85 20.81
N VAL A 788 20.20 -18.09 22.08
CA VAL A 788 19.63 -17.33 23.20
C VAL A 788 19.91 -15.81 23.18
N VAL A 789 20.93 -15.34 22.47
CA VAL A 789 21.23 -13.91 22.36
C VAL A 789 20.30 -13.29 21.33
N HIS A 790 20.24 -13.85 20.12
CA HIS A 790 19.48 -13.28 19.01
C HIS A 790 17.99 -13.61 19.02
N GLN A 791 17.61 -14.82 19.46
CA GLN A 791 16.21 -15.27 19.43
C GLN A 791 15.39 -14.80 20.63
N PHE A 792 16.01 -14.29 21.69
CA PHE A 792 15.29 -13.53 22.70
C PHE A 792 15.21 -12.06 22.31
N SER A 793 14.08 -11.69 21.70
CA SER A 793 13.84 -10.32 21.24
C SER A 793 13.73 -9.32 22.39
N ILE A 794 14.01 -8.06 22.10
CA ILE A 794 13.73 -6.93 22.98
C ILE A 794 12.33 -6.43 22.66
N ASP A 795 11.40 -6.68 23.57
CA ASP A 795 10.01 -6.31 23.34
C ASP A 795 9.79 -4.79 23.31
N CYS A 796 9.23 -4.30 22.20
CA CYS A 796 8.99 -2.88 21.99
C CYS A 796 7.88 -2.33 22.91
N MET A 797 6.94 -3.17 23.36
CA MET A 797 5.87 -2.75 24.28
C MET A 797 6.46 -2.37 25.66
N HIS A 798 7.34 -3.21 26.21
CA HIS A 798 7.99 -2.99 27.50
C HIS A 798 9.17 -2.03 27.43
N ALA A 799 10.06 -2.15 26.44
CA ALA A 799 11.26 -1.33 26.34
C ALA A 799 10.95 0.09 25.88
N VAL A 800 10.16 0.25 24.81
CA VAL A 800 9.89 1.56 24.20
C VAL A 800 8.70 2.24 24.87
N CYS A 801 7.53 1.61 24.85
CA CYS A 801 6.30 2.28 25.29
C CYS A 801 6.30 2.47 26.82
N LEU A 802 6.34 1.38 27.59
CA LEU A 802 6.34 1.42 29.05
C LEU A 802 7.68 1.85 29.65
N GLY A 803 8.78 1.61 28.94
CA GLY A 803 10.13 1.92 29.39
C GLY A 803 10.56 3.35 29.05
N ALA A 804 10.66 3.68 27.75
CA ALA A 804 11.20 4.97 27.30
C ALA A 804 10.17 6.09 27.32
N VAL A 805 9.04 5.93 26.63
CA VAL A 805 8.02 6.98 26.44
C VAL A 805 7.39 7.36 27.78
N LYS A 806 6.95 6.36 28.56
CA LYS A 806 6.40 6.60 29.90
C LYS A 806 7.39 7.34 30.79
N LYS A 807 8.68 6.98 30.72
CA LYS A 807 9.73 7.63 31.53
C LYS A 807 9.93 9.08 31.14
N ILE A 808 10.00 9.39 29.84
CA ILE A 808 10.10 10.78 29.35
C ILE A 808 8.93 11.62 29.87
N LEU A 809 7.70 11.13 29.74
CA LEU A 809 6.50 11.84 30.20
C LEU A 809 6.50 12.01 31.73
N MET A 810 6.95 11.01 32.49
CA MET A 810 7.06 11.10 33.96
C MET A 810 8.13 12.11 34.40
N LEU A 811 9.26 12.20 33.67
CA LEU A 811 10.29 13.20 33.89
C LEU A 811 9.76 14.62 33.62
N TRP A 812 8.96 14.80 32.57
CA TRP A 812 8.33 16.09 32.29
C TRP A 812 7.29 16.49 33.34
N LYS A 813 6.41 15.57 33.77
CA LYS A 813 5.42 15.82 34.84
C LYS A 813 6.12 16.09 36.19
N GLY A 814 7.26 15.47 36.42
CA GLY A 814 8.08 15.65 37.62
C GLY A 814 7.48 15.01 38.85
N ASP A 815 6.94 13.79 38.68
CA ASP A 815 6.33 12.95 39.72
C ASP A 815 7.36 11.95 40.30
N THR A 816 7.25 11.65 41.61
CA THR A 816 7.88 10.63 42.51
C THR A 816 9.32 10.08 42.31
N ILE A 817 9.98 10.28 41.17
CA ILE A 817 11.26 9.65 40.83
C ILE A 817 12.46 10.47 41.37
N CYS A 818 12.34 11.79 41.54
CA CYS A 818 13.42 12.65 42.04
C CYS A 818 12.93 13.83 42.88
N LYS A 819 13.73 14.22 43.89
CA LYS A 819 13.65 15.55 44.52
C LYS A 819 13.85 16.62 43.43
N ARG A 820 13.15 17.76 43.57
CA ARG A 820 13.09 18.87 42.59
C ARG A 820 14.45 19.36 42.06
N SER A 821 15.57 19.15 42.77
CA SER A 821 16.90 19.64 42.37
C SER A 821 17.64 18.80 41.31
N ILE A 822 17.16 17.59 40.98
CA ILE A 822 17.93 16.64 40.14
C ILE A 822 17.46 16.59 38.67
N ASN A 823 16.17 16.81 38.41
CA ASN A 823 15.60 16.73 37.06
C ASN A 823 15.46 18.13 36.44
N LYS A 824 16.39 18.48 35.56
CA LYS A 824 16.46 19.79 34.88
C LYS A 824 15.40 20.00 33.80
N GLN A 825 14.71 18.95 33.34
CA GLN A 825 13.74 19.02 32.23
C GLN A 825 12.28 18.90 32.69
N LYS A 826 12.01 19.17 33.97
CA LYS A 826 10.63 19.21 34.48
C LYS A 826 9.87 20.38 33.83
N LEU A 827 8.69 20.10 33.30
CA LEU A 827 7.80 21.12 32.75
C LEU A 827 7.00 21.79 33.85
N ASN A 828 6.63 23.05 33.63
CA ASN A 828 5.73 23.75 34.54
C ASN A 828 4.30 23.17 34.46
N SER A 829 3.49 23.42 35.49
CA SER A 829 2.12 22.89 35.57
C SER A 829 1.24 23.34 34.41
N LEU A 830 1.46 24.55 33.89
CA LEU A 830 0.70 25.12 32.78
C LEU A 830 1.01 24.38 31.46
N GLN A 831 2.28 24.08 31.20
CA GLN A 831 2.72 23.27 30.05
C GLN A 831 2.14 21.86 30.10
N ILE A 832 2.14 21.21 31.27
CA ILE A 832 1.53 19.89 31.45
C ILE A 832 0.01 19.94 31.24
N LYS A 833 -0.64 21.01 31.72
CA LYS A 833 -2.07 21.25 31.50
C LYS A 833 -2.37 21.40 30.00
N HIS A 834 -1.60 22.21 29.27
CA HIS A 834 -1.78 22.38 27.83
C HIS A 834 -1.55 21.10 27.03
N ILE A 835 -0.52 20.30 27.35
CA ILE A 835 -0.31 19.00 26.70
C ILE A 835 -1.50 18.08 26.98
N SER A 836 -2.01 18.08 28.21
CA SER A 836 -3.17 17.26 28.60
C SER A 836 -4.45 17.69 27.91
N GLU A 837 -4.70 19.01 27.80
CA GLU A 837 -5.82 19.59 27.07
C GLU A 837 -5.76 19.20 25.60
N ARG A 838 -4.59 19.27 24.95
CA ARG A 838 -4.40 18.81 23.56
C ARG A 838 -4.64 17.32 23.39
N LEU A 839 -4.11 16.48 24.28
CA LEU A 839 -4.35 15.03 24.24
C LEU A 839 -5.83 14.69 24.40
N VAL A 840 -6.54 15.34 25.32
CA VAL A 840 -7.99 15.16 25.51
C VAL A 840 -8.77 15.74 24.34
N PHE A 841 -8.31 16.84 23.74
CA PHE A 841 -8.89 17.41 22.55
C PHE A 841 -8.86 16.42 21.37
N PHE A 842 -7.72 15.76 21.13
CA PHE A 842 -7.58 14.76 20.07
C PHE A 842 -8.45 13.51 20.29
N ARG A 843 -8.99 13.29 21.49
CA ARG A 843 -9.78 12.10 21.86
C ARG A 843 -10.95 11.83 20.91
N ASN A 844 -11.58 12.87 20.37
CA ASN A 844 -12.73 12.75 19.48
C ASN A 844 -12.33 12.41 18.04
N SER A 845 -11.08 12.70 17.66
CA SER A 845 -10.53 12.47 16.32
C SER A 845 -9.83 11.12 16.18
N ILE A 846 -9.68 10.35 17.27
CA ILE A 846 -9.06 9.02 17.24
C ILE A 846 -10.06 7.96 16.72
N PRO A 847 -9.74 7.26 15.61
CA PRO A 847 -10.57 6.20 15.04
C PRO A 847 -10.80 5.02 16.01
N CYS A 848 -11.84 4.22 15.77
CA CYS A 848 -12.20 3.10 16.64
C CYS A 848 -11.21 1.92 16.59
N GLU A 849 -10.32 1.89 15.61
CA GLU A 849 -9.23 0.94 15.43
C GLU A 849 -8.20 1.04 16.57
N PHE A 850 -8.07 2.21 17.21
CA PHE A 850 -7.25 2.36 18.39
C PHE A 850 -8.01 1.89 19.63
N VAL A 851 -7.49 0.84 20.28
CA VAL A 851 -8.09 0.17 21.45
C VAL A 851 -8.40 1.14 22.60
N ARG A 852 -7.64 2.23 22.73
CA ARG A 852 -7.78 3.22 23.80
C ARG A 852 -7.65 4.63 23.26
N LYS A 853 -8.56 5.50 23.71
CA LYS A 853 -8.51 6.93 23.40
C LYS A 853 -7.54 7.66 24.34
N PRO A 854 -6.92 8.77 23.91
CA PRO A 854 -6.01 9.55 24.73
C PRO A 854 -6.73 10.17 25.94
N ARG A 855 -5.97 10.35 27.02
CA ARG A 855 -6.43 10.87 28.32
C ARG A 855 -5.44 11.90 28.84
N SER A 856 -5.82 12.64 29.88
CA SER A 856 -4.95 13.64 30.51
C SER A 856 -3.66 13.00 31.05
N LEU A 857 -2.53 13.74 31.01
CA LEU A 857 -1.29 13.32 31.68
C LEU A 857 -1.45 13.27 33.21
N ASP A 858 -2.58 13.71 33.77
CA ASP A 858 -2.95 13.47 35.17
C ASP A 858 -3.07 11.98 35.49
N GLU A 859 -3.51 11.17 34.54
CA GLU A 859 -3.63 9.73 34.68
C GLU A 859 -2.40 8.96 34.18
N LEU A 860 -1.29 9.64 33.89
CA LEU A 860 -0.08 9.05 33.30
C LEU A 860 0.43 7.77 34.02
N PRO A 861 0.41 7.66 35.36
CA PRO A 861 0.79 6.41 36.04
C PRO A 861 -0.05 5.19 35.59
N ARG A 862 -1.33 5.42 35.23
CA ARG A 862 -2.31 4.43 34.79
C ARG A 862 -2.33 4.20 33.27
N PHE A 863 -1.55 4.93 32.50
CA PHE A 863 -1.46 4.73 31.04
C PHE A 863 -0.90 3.35 30.72
N LYS A 864 -1.48 2.73 29.70
CA LYS A 864 -1.01 1.45 29.19
C LYS A 864 -0.22 1.59 27.89
N ALA A 865 0.46 0.52 27.52
CA ALA A 865 1.41 0.54 26.41
C ALA A 865 0.77 0.98 25.08
N THR A 866 -0.49 0.61 24.82
CA THR A 866 -1.22 1.04 23.61
C THR A 866 -1.46 2.55 23.56
N GLU A 867 -1.72 3.19 24.71
CA GLU A 867 -1.87 4.65 24.81
C GLU A 867 -0.53 5.36 24.60
N LEU A 868 0.53 4.81 25.19
CA LEU A 868 1.89 5.34 25.04
C LEU A 868 2.41 5.17 23.61
N ARG A 869 2.05 4.08 22.92
CA ARG A 869 2.35 3.88 21.50
C ARG A 869 1.62 4.88 20.61
N LEU A 870 0.35 5.16 20.90
CA LEU A 870 -0.42 6.19 20.19
C LEU A 870 0.23 7.58 20.37
N ILE A 871 0.69 7.91 21.57
CA ILE A 871 1.44 9.14 21.83
C ILE A 871 2.78 9.12 21.09
N LEU A 872 3.53 8.03 21.11
CA LEU A 872 4.82 7.98 20.45
C LEU A 872 4.73 8.22 18.94
N LEU A 873 3.83 7.52 18.25
CA LEU A 873 3.81 7.48 16.79
C LEU A 873 2.98 8.60 16.16
N TYR A 874 1.90 9.05 16.81
CA TYR A 874 0.92 9.94 16.18
C TYR A 874 0.73 11.23 16.98
N LEU A 875 0.31 11.14 18.24
CA LEU A 875 -0.16 12.32 18.98
C LEU A 875 0.98 13.16 19.57
N GLY A 876 2.10 12.54 19.93
CA GLY A 876 3.21 13.16 20.64
C GLY A 876 3.79 14.35 19.91
N PRO A 877 4.20 14.23 18.62
CA PRO A 877 4.73 15.36 17.85
C PRO A 877 3.79 16.57 17.87
N LEU A 878 2.49 16.34 17.72
CA LEU A 878 1.48 17.41 17.71
C LEU A 878 1.20 17.97 19.11
N SER A 879 1.04 17.09 20.10
CA SER A 879 0.61 17.46 21.45
C SER A 879 1.65 18.28 22.20
N ILE A 880 2.93 18.11 21.88
CA ILE A 880 4.03 18.79 22.57
C ILE A 880 4.65 19.94 21.75
N TYR A 881 4.30 20.07 20.46
CA TYR A 881 4.78 21.12 19.58
C TYR A 881 4.51 22.51 20.18
N SER A 882 5.46 23.42 20.07
CA SER A 882 5.44 24.78 20.67
C SER A 882 5.28 24.89 22.20
N ILE A 883 5.10 23.78 22.93
CA ILE A 883 4.98 23.78 24.41
C ILE A 883 6.32 23.45 25.07
N VAL A 884 7.07 22.49 24.54
CA VAL A 884 8.40 22.10 25.04
C VAL A 884 9.52 22.82 24.28
N SER A 885 10.73 22.86 24.84
CA SER A 885 11.87 23.49 24.18
C SER A 885 12.25 22.78 22.87
N LYS A 886 12.83 23.52 21.91
CA LYS A 886 13.25 22.97 20.60
C LYS A 886 14.20 21.77 20.74
N LYS A 887 15.04 21.74 21.78
CA LYS A 887 15.95 20.62 22.09
C LYS A 887 15.18 19.37 22.51
N ILE A 888 14.23 19.50 23.44
CA ILE A 888 13.37 18.39 23.91
C ILE A 888 12.49 17.87 22.77
N TYR A 889 11.95 18.79 21.95
CA TYR A 889 11.12 18.42 20.81
C TYR A 889 11.87 17.58 19.78
N LYS A 890 13.06 18.04 19.35
CA LYS A 890 13.93 17.29 18.43
C LYS A 890 14.31 15.92 18.98
N HIS A 891 14.63 15.85 20.28
CA HIS A 891 14.95 14.59 20.95
C HIS A 891 13.78 13.59 20.93
N PHE A 892 12.56 14.04 21.21
CA PHE A 892 11.36 13.20 21.09
C PHE A 892 11.11 12.76 19.63
N LEU A 893 11.31 13.66 18.65
CA LEU A 893 11.19 13.34 17.23
C LEU A 893 12.19 12.27 16.78
N SER A 894 13.42 12.25 17.31
CA SER A 894 14.39 11.19 17.00
C SER A 894 13.84 9.80 17.37
N LEU A 895 13.18 9.66 18.53
CA LEU A 895 12.54 8.41 18.93
C LEU A 895 11.34 8.08 18.04
N ASN A 896 10.51 9.07 17.71
CA ASN A 896 9.36 8.91 16.82
C ASN A 896 9.78 8.41 15.43
N ILE A 897 10.78 9.05 14.80
CA ILE A 897 11.27 8.69 13.46
C ILE A 897 11.87 7.29 13.46
N ALA A 898 12.76 6.99 14.40
CA ALA A 898 13.40 5.68 14.46
C ALA A 898 12.37 4.55 14.67
N MET A 899 11.38 4.76 15.55
CA MET A 899 10.33 3.77 15.78
C MET A 899 9.33 3.67 14.63
N THR A 900 9.07 4.76 13.90
CA THR A 900 8.26 4.72 12.68
C THR A 900 8.91 3.84 11.62
N ILE A 901 10.23 3.93 11.46
CA ILE A 901 11.00 3.06 10.56
C ILE A 901 10.95 1.61 11.07
N PHE A 902 11.30 1.35 12.33
CA PHE A 902 11.33 -0.02 12.88
C PHE A 902 9.97 -0.74 12.92
N LEU A 903 8.85 -0.01 12.82
CA LEU A 903 7.51 -0.59 12.83
C LEU A 903 6.86 -0.67 11.44
N SER A 904 7.49 -0.09 10.41
CA SER A 904 6.93 -0.04 9.06
C SER A 904 7.59 -1.06 8.12
N PRO A 905 6.82 -1.79 7.29
CA PRO A 905 7.38 -2.76 6.34
C PRO A 905 8.10 -2.11 5.15
N ASN A 906 7.86 -0.83 4.86
CA ASN A 906 8.27 -0.18 3.60
C ASN A 906 9.57 0.62 3.69
N TYR A 907 10.20 0.73 4.87
CA TYR A 907 11.36 1.61 5.10
C TYR A 907 12.68 0.86 5.34
N ASN A 908 12.81 -0.37 4.84
CA ASN A 908 14.00 -1.21 5.06
C ASN A 908 15.31 -0.53 4.64
N MET A 909 15.31 0.28 3.58
CA MET A 909 16.50 1.00 3.11
C MET A 909 17.02 2.05 4.11
N LEU A 910 16.16 2.50 5.03
CA LEU A 910 16.50 3.51 6.05
C LEU A 910 16.90 2.90 7.39
N ALA A 911 16.96 1.57 7.52
CA ALA A 911 17.25 0.87 8.77
C ALA A 911 18.62 1.27 9.37
N SER A 912 19.65 1.41 8.52
CA SER A 912 20.98 1.89 8.94
C SER A 912 20.94 3.31 9.51
N SER A 913 20.13 4.19 8.91
CA SER A 913 19.92 5.56 9.40
C SER A 913 19.16 5.55 10.73
N ALA A 914 18.11 4.73 10.86
CA ALA A 914 17.34 4.58 12.10
C ALA A 914 18.21 4.07 13.26
N LYS A 915 19.15 3.15 12.99
CA LYS A 915 20.16 2.69 13.97
C LYS A 915 21.01 3.84 14.49
N SER A 916 21.52 4.70 13.60
CA SER A 916 22.30 5.88 14.01
C SER A 916 21.44 6.83 14.86
N ILE A 917 20.23 7.13 14.40
CA ILE A 917 19.29 8.00 15.11
C ILE A 917 19.00 7.46 16.52
N MET A 918 18.82 6.14 16.67
CA MET A 918 18.55 5.53 17.97
C MET A 918 19.75 5.59 18.92
N ASN A 919 20.96 5.36 18.41
CA ASN A 919 22.19 5.54 19.19
C ASN A 919 22.34 6.99 19.67
N ASP A 920 22.11 7.95 18.78
CA ASP A 920 22.20 9.37 19.11
C ASP A 920 21.07 9.81 20.04
N PHE A 921 19.88 9.23 19.94
CA PHE A 921 18.78 9.45 20.87
C PHE A 921 19.19 9.05 22.30
N VAL A 922 19.81 7.88 22.50
CA VAL A 922 20.25 7.42 23.82
C VAL A 922 21.39 8.30 24.37
N LYS A 923 22.35 8.71 23.52
CA LYS A 923 23.40 9.68 23.91
C LYS A 923 22.80 11.00 24.36
N GLN A 924 21.90 11.57 23.56
CA GLN A 924 21.24 12.83 23.86
C GLN A 924 20.32 12.72 25.08
N PHE A 925 19.71 11.55 25.32
CA PHE A 925 18.92 11.30 26.52
C PHE A 925 19.78 11.49 27.78
N ALA A 926 20.98 10.90 27.80
CA ALA A 926 21.92 11.04 28.91
C ALA A 926 22.32 12.49 29.14
N TYR A 927 22.55 13.26 28.06
CA TYR A 927 22.90 14.68 28.13
C TYR A 927 21.74 15.56 28.63
N LEU A 928 20.53 15.37 28.09
CA LEU A 928 19.38 16.23 28.37
C LEU A 928 18.77 15.96 29.75
N TYR A 929 18.58 14.69 30.11
CA TYR A 929 17.90 14.29 31.34
C TYR A 929 18.88 13.93 32.45
N GLY A 930 20.05 13.41 32.10
CA GLY A 930 21.10 12.98 33.02
C GLY A 930 21.41 11.49 32.91
N SER A 931 22.70 11.13 32.98
CA SER A 931 23.20 9.76 32.86
C SER A 931 22.56 8.76 33.82
N HIS A 932 22.20 9.20 35.03
CA HIS A 932 21.53 8.38 36.04
C HIS A 932 20.09 7.97 35.66
N PHE A 933 19.48 8.59 34.65
CA PHE A 933 18.19 8.17 34.10
C PHE A 933 18.31 7.22 32.91
N VAL A 934 19.51 6.87 32.45
CA VAL A 934 19.70 5.84 31.41
C VAL A 934 19.49 4.46 32.04
N SER A 935 18.24 4.06 32.22
CA SER A 935 17.89 2.73 32.75
C SER A 935 18.15 1.64 31.72
N HIS A 936 18.12 0.38 32.17
CA HIS A 936 18.18 -0.80 31.32
C HIS A 936 17.33 -0.64 30.04
N ASN A 937 16.03 -0.33 30.15
CA ASN A 937 15.16 -0.16 28.98
C ASN A 937 15.59 0.95 28.00
N ILE A 938 16.21 2.04 28.48
CA ILE A 938 16.70 3.12 27.62
C ILE A 938 17.95 2.67 26.88
N HIS A 939 18.85 1.97 27.56
CA HIS A 939 20.04 1.40 26.95
C HIS A 939 19.67 0.34 25.91
N SER A 940 18.72 -0.56 26.21
CA SER A 940 18.28 -1.62 25.30
C SER A 940 17.76 -1.13 23.95
N LEU A 941 17.38 0.14 23.82
CA LEU A 941 16.92 0.73 22.56
C LEU A 941 17.97 0.65 21.44
N ILE A 942 19.26 0.74 21.76
CA ILE A 942 20.34 0.66 20.76
C ILE A 942 20.41 -0.69 20.05
N HIS A 943 19.81 -1.72 20.65
CA HIS A 943 19.79 -3.09 20.14
C HIS A 943 18.51 -3.43 19.36
N LEU A 944 17.52 -2.52 19.28
CA LEU A 944 16.27 -2.77 18.54
C LEU A 944 16.50 -2.97 17.04
N CYS A 945 17.53 -2.34 16.47
CA CYS A 945 17.87 -2.55 15.07
C CYS A 945 18.28 -4.01 14.79
N ASP A 946 18.93 -4.67 15.76
CA ASP A 946 19.35 -6.05 15.59
C ASP A 946 18.13 -6.98 15.45
N ASP A 947 17.05 -6.71 16.21
CA ASP A 947 15.78 -7.44 16.08
C ASP A 947 15.03 -7.09 14.80
N TYR A 948 15.12 -5.83 14.34
CA TYR A 948 14.54 -5.42 13.07
C TYR A 948 15.20 -6.11 11.88
N ASP A 949 16.53 -6.24 11.89
CA ASP A 949 17.29 -6.90 10.82
C ASP A 949 16.93 -8.40 10.73
N LEU A 950 16.66 -9.05 11.87
CA LEU A 950 16.27 -10.46 11.94
C LEU A 950 14.80 -10.71 11.57
N TYR A 951 13.88 -9.89 12.09
CA TYR A 951 12.44 -10.17 12.07
C TYR A 951 11.61 -9.22 11.19
N GLY A 952 12.24 -8.18 10.63
CA GLY A 952 11.55 -7.07 9.98
C GLY A 952 10.80 -6.18 10.98
N PRO A 953 9.60 -5.67 10.63
CA PRO A 953 8.84 -4.79 11.53
C PRO A 953 8.67 -5.37 12.93
N LEU A 954 9.00 -4.60 13.98
CA LEU A 954 9.06 -5.12 15.36
C LEU A 954 7.73 -5.65 15.91
N ASP A 955 6.59 -5.33 15.29
CA ASP A 955 5.29 -5.92 15.62
C ASP A 955 5.25 -7.45 15.38
N ASN A 956 6.17 -7.95 14.56
CA ASN A 956 6.40 -9.36 14.31
C ASN A 956 6.93 -10.12 15.54
N VAL A 957 7.51 -9.43 16.53
CA VAL A 957 8.11 -10.01 17.75
C VAL A 957 7.70 -9.23 19.00
N SER A 958 6.45 -8.77 19.04
CA SER A 958 5.91 -7.95 20.13
C SER A 958 5.03 -8.73 21.13
N CYS A 959 5.08 -8.31 22.39
CA CYS A 959 4.32 -8.90 23.48
C CYS A 959 2.83 -8.51 23.51
N PHE A 960 2.40 -7.53 22.69
CA PHE A 960 1.01 -7.09 22.62
C PHE A 960 0.02 -8.24 22.39
N LYS A 961 0.40 -9.23 21.57
CA LYS A 961 -0.44 -10.39 21.25
C LYS A 961 -0.65 -11.29 22.48
N PHE A 962 0.43 -11.53 23.22
CA PHE A 962 0.41 -12.35 24.44
C PHE A 962 -0.38 -11.66 25.56
N GLU A 963 -0.21 -10.34 25.77
CA GLU A 963 -0.98 -9.60 26.79
C GLU A 963 -2.49 -9.60 26.50
N ASN A 964 -2.87 -9.45 25.24
CA ASN A 964 -4.28 -9.55 24.83
C ASN A 964 -4.87 -10.94 25.12
N TYR A 965 -4.12 -12.02 24.84
CA TYR A 965 -4.56 -13.38 25.13
C TYR A 965 -4.68 -13.65 26.64
N MET A 966 -3.72 -13.15 27.43
CA MET A 966 -3.75 -13.27 28.90
C MET A 966 -4.99 -12.61 29.53
N CYS A 967 -5.47 -11.50 28.97
CA CYS A 967 -6.76 -10.93 29.38
C CYS A 967 -7.92 -11.92 29.16
N GLY A 968 -7.89 -12.66 28.05
CA GLY A 968 -8.83 -13.74 27.76
C GLY A 968 -8.74 -14.87 28.79
N LEU A 969 -7.53 -15.36 29.11
CA LEU A 969 -7.31 -16.38 30.13
C LEU A 969 -7.89 -15.97 31.49
N LYS A 970 -7.66 -14.72 31.91
CA LYS A 970 -8.21 -14.20 33.16
C LYS A 970 -9.75 -14.23 33.18
N LYS A 971 -10.40 -13.92 32.04
CA LYS A 971 -11.87 -13.96 31.91
C LYS A 971 -12.45 -15.37 31.90
N MET A 972 -11.65 -16.41 31.64
CA MET A 972 -12.09 -17.80 31.72
C MET A 972 -12.28 -18.26 33.18
N VAL A 973 -11.58 -17.63 34.12
CA VAL A 973 -11.73 -17.86 35.55
C VAL A 973 -12.93 -17.07 36.07
N ARG A 974 -14.02 -17.75 36.44
CA ARG A 974 -15.24 -17.11 36.97
C ARG A 974 -15.28 -17.08 38.50
N LYS A 975 -14.72 -18.10 39.14
CA LYS A 975 -14.62 -18.23 40.60
C LYS A 975 -13.16 -18.44 41.00
N ASN A 976 -12.80 -18.09 42.23
CA ASN A 976 -11.45 -18.28 42.75
C ASN A 976 -11.09 -19.76 43.00
N ASP A 977 -12.08 -20.65 43.04
CA ASP A 977 -11.88 -22.08 43.23
C ASP A 977 -11.37 -22.77 41.96
N LYS A 978 -10.37 -23.66 42.08
CA LYS A 978 -9.83 -24.46 40.95
C LYS A 978 -9.62 -23.67 39.63
N PRO A 979 -8.91 -22.52 39.63
CA PRO A 979 -8.83 -21.64 38.47
C PRO A 979 -8.06 -22.28 37.30
N LEU A 980 -7.08 -23.16 37.57
CA LEU A 980 -6.35 -23.86 36.51
C LEU A 980 -7.27 -24.83 35.77
N GLN A 981 -8.04 -25.63 36.51
CA GLN A 981 -9.01 -26.58 35.94
C GLN A 981 -10.11 -25.87 35.15
N GLN A 982 -10.59 -24.70 35.63
CA GLN A 982 -11.55 -23.89 34.89
C GLN A 982 -11.01 -23.48 33.52
N VAL A 983 -9.77 -22.96 33.46
CA VAL A 983 -9.15 -22.52 32.21
C VAL A 983 -8.93 -23.69 31.26
N VAL A 984 -8.36 -24.80 31.74
CA VAL A 984 -8.07 -25.98 30.91
C VAL A 984 -9.35 -26.56 30.29
N LYS A 985 -10.42 -26.73 31.09
CA LYS A 985 -11.72 -27.20 30.58
C LYS A 985 -12.30 -26.25 29.53
N ARG A 986 -12.20 -24.93 29.75
CA ARG A 986 -12.66 -23.91 28.78
C ARG A 986 -11.87 -23.94 27.47
N CYS A 987 -10.57 -24.17 27.55
CA CYS A 987 -9.70 -24.33 26.39
C CYS A 987 -10.07 -25.60 25.61
N GLN A 988 -10.33 -26.71 26.31
CA GLN A 988 -10.81 -27.96 25.69
C GLN A 988 -12.16 -27.76 25.00
N GLU A 989 -13.15 -27.14 25.67
CA GLU A 989 -14.46 -26.82 25.08
C GLU A 989 -14.32 -26.06 23.74
N ARG A 990 -13.44 -25.05 23.69
CA ARG A 990 -13.20 -24.25 22.48
C ARG A 990 -12.59 -25.08 21.36
N SER A 991 -11.58 -25.90 21.68
CA SER A 991 -10.91 -26.77 20.71
C SER A 991 -11.87 -27.82 20.14
N SER A 992 -12.72 -28.43 20.98
CA SER A 992 -13.73 -29.41 20.53
C SER A 992 -14.82 -28.78 19.65
N SER A 993 -15.27 -27.55 19.93
CA SER A 993 -16.26 -26.86 19.08
C SER A 993 -15.74 -26.54 17.67
N LEU A 994 -14.43 -26.29 17.53
CA LEU A 994 -13.80 -26.06 16.24
C LEU A 994 -13.73 -27.33 15.39
N MET A 995 -13.71 -28.51 16.02
CA MET A 995 -13.77 -29.81 15.35
C MET A 995 -15.20 -30.27 15.03
N ALA A 996 -16.20 -29.85 15.82
CA ALA A 996 -17.60 -30.25 15.66
C ALA A 996 -18.31 -29.60 14.45
N ASN A 997 -17.79 -28.51 13.88
CA ASN A 997 -18.33 -27.88 12.67
C ASN A 997 -18.14 -28.71 11.38
N ASN A 998 -17.58 -29.93 11.48
CA ASN A 998 -17.39 -30.86 10.38
C ASN A 998 -18.32 -32.10 10.44
N TYR A 999 -19.33 -32.13 11.32
CA TYR A 999 -20.30 -33.25 11.35
C TYR A 999 -21.61 -32.92 10.62
N GLU A 1000 -22.03 -33.90 9.82
CA GLU A 1000 -23.25 -33.95 9.02
C GLU A 1000 -24.52 -33.63 9.82
N ASN A 1001 -25.51 -33.09 9.12
CA ASN A 1001 -26.87 -32.86 9.62
C ASN A 1001 -27.50 -34.18 10.11
N VAL A 1002 -27.36 -34.50 11.38
CA VAL A 1002 -28.18 -35.52 12.03
C VAL A 1002 -29.52 -34.89 12.39
N ASN A 1003 -30.55 -35.23 11.60
CA ASN A 1003 -31.94 -34.88 11.80
C ASN A 1003 -32.55 -35.61 13.02
N ASN A 1004 -32.07 -35.32 14.23
CA ASN A 1004 -32.81 -35.68 15.43
C ASN A 1004 -33.83 -34.57 15.73
N ILE A 1005 -35.11 -34.86 15.51
CA ILE A 1005 -36.22 -33.99 15.85
C ILE A 1005 -36.32 -33.96 17.38
N VAL A 1006 -35.65 -32.99 18.01
CA VAL A 1006 -35.79 -32.70 19.44
C VAL A 1006 -37.17 -32.08 19.67
N GLU A 1007 -37.91 -32.58 20.67
CA GLU A 1007 -39.22 -32.06 21.06
C GLU A 1007 -39.04 -30.67 21.71
N LYS A 1008 -39.85 -29.69 21.30
CA LYS A 1008 -39.67 -28.27 21.65
C LYS A 1008 -40.88 -27.78 22.45
N HIS A 1009 -40.65 -27.35 23.69
CA HIS A 1009 -41.69 -26.76 24.52
C HIS A 1009 -41.45 -25.26 24.75
N PHE A 1010 -42.42 -24.43 24.38
CA PHE A 1010 -42.37 -22.99 24.54
C PHE A 1010 -43.24 -22.56 25.73
N LYS A 1011 -42.74 -21.62 26.56
CA LYS A 1011 -43.45 -21.09 27.73
C LYS A 1011 -43.26 -19.58 27.84
N MET A 1012 -44.21 -18.92 28.52
CA MET A 1012 -44.23 -17.48 28.79
C MET A 1012 -44.28 -16.62 27.53
N GLU A 1013 -45.44 -16.58 26.88
CA GLU A 1013 -45.69 -15.72 25.73
C GLU A 1013 -45.54 -14.22 26.07
N HIS A 1014 -45.02 -13.42 25.13
CA HIS A 1014 -44.93 -11.96 25.28
C HIS A 1014 -45.02 -11.21 23.94
N SER A 1015 -45.24 -9.91 24.01
CA SER A 1015 -45.29 -8.98 22.86
C SER A 1015 -44.28 -7.82 22.95
N GLU A 1016 -43.40 -7.84 23.95
CA GLU A 1016 -42.47 -6.73 24.30
C GLU A 1016 -41.30 -6.51 23.32
N GLY A 1017 -41.26 -7.17 22.14
CA GLY A 1017 -40.17 -7.05 21.16
C GLY A 1017 -40.66 -6.99 19.70
N PRO A 1018 -39.95 -6.32 18.78
CA PRO A 1018 -40.39 -6.16 17.40
C PRO A 1018 -40.41 -7.50 16.64
N LEU A 1019 -41.52 -7.81 15.95
CA LEU A 1019 -41.61 -8.95 15.02
C LEU A 1019 -40.77 -8.68 13.76
N ILE A 1020 -39.86 -9.58 13.42
CA ILE A 1020 -39.06 -9.46 12.18
C ILE A 1020 -39.86 -10.01 11.01
N ASN A 1021 -39.71 -9.40 9.82
CA ASN A 1021 -40.27 -9.90 8.58
C ASN A 1021 -39.93 -11.38 8.36
N GLY A 1022 -40.96 -12.24 8.33
CA GLY A 1022 -40.85 -13.69 8.20
C GLY A 1022 -41.01 -14.49 9.50
N THR A 1023 -41.24 -13.83 10.63
CA THR A 1023 -41.62 -14.46 11.91
C THR A 1023 -43.11 -14.28 12.20
N SER A 1024 -43.74 -15.25 12.86
CA SER A 1024 -45.16 -15.23 13.24
C SER A 1024 -45.33 -15.06 14.75
N SER A 1025 -46.38 -14.34 15.18
CA SER A 1025 -46.88 -14.36 16.56
C SER A 1025 -47.35 -15.78 16.91
N PRO A 1026 -47.14 -16.32 18.12
CA PRO A 1026 -46.64 -15.67 19.36
C PRO A 1026 -45.11 -15.76 19.64
N GLN A 1027 -44.54 -14.81 20.42
CA GLN A 1027 -43.13 -14.84 20.91
C GLN A 1027 -43.05 -15.36 22.34
N TYR A 1028 -41.93 -15.99 22.74
CA TYR A 1028 -41.80 -16.63 24.06
C TYR A 1028 -40.51 -16.24 24.81
N LYS A 1029 -40.61 -16.07 26.14
CA LYS A 1029 -39.47 -15.80 27.03
C LYS A 1029 -38.72 -17.07 27.44
N VAL A 1030 -39.32 -18.25 27.29
CA VAL A 1030 -38.72 -19.53 27.70
C VAL A 1030 -38.88 -20.60 26.61
N LEU A 1031 -37.77 -21.26 26.26
CA LEU A 1031 -37.72 -22.44 25.41
C LEU A 1031 -37.09 -23.60 26.21
N ILE A 1032 -37.77 -24.74 26.24
CA ILE A 1032 -37.28 -25.98 26.84
C ILE A 1032 -37.04 -26.98 25.70
N LEU A 1033 -35.80 -27.47 25.62
CA LEU A 1033 -35.35 -28.60 24.82
C LEU A 1033 -34.96 -29.73 25.80
N ASP A 1034 -34.93 -31.00 25.36
CA ASP A 1034 -34.73 -32.21 26.20
C ASP A 1034 -33.82 -32.04 27.43
N GLN A 1035 -32.63 -31.47 27.26
CA GLN A 1035 -31.68 -31.24 28.37
C GLN A 1035 -31.34 -29.75 28.60
N ILE A 1036 -31.94 -28.83 27.84
CA ILE A 1036 -31.54 -27.42 27.82
C ILE A 1036 -32.77 -26.53 27.97
N THR A 1037 -32.81 -25.75 29.06
CA THR A 1037 -33.79 -24.67 29.22
C THR A 1037 -33.14 -23.32 28.93
N ILE A 1038 -33.64 -22.62 27.92
CA ILE A 1038 -33.24 -21.28 27.54
C ILE A 1038 -34.27 -20.30 28.10
N LYS A 1039 -33.86 -19.49 29.09
CA LYS A 1039 -34.67 -18.39 29.65
C LYS A 1039 -34.09 -17.05 29.25
N ILE A 1040 -34.93 -16.16 28.75
CA ILE A 1040 -34.55 -14.81 28.35
C ILE A 1040 -35.00 -13.85 29.47
N HIS A 1041 -34.10 -13.60 30.43
CA HIS A 1041 -34.34 -12.66 31.50
C HIS A 1041 -33.48 -11.41 31.27
N PHE A 1042 -34.13 -10.25 31.17
CA PHE A 1042 -33.54 -8.90 31.13
C PHE A 1042 -32.68 -8.57 29.90
N ASN A 1043 -33.35 -8.23 28.80
CA ASN A 1043 -33.01 -7.15 27.86
C ASN A 1043 -34.16 -7.09 26.84
N ALA A 1044 -34.70 -5.90 26.57
CA ALA A 1044 -35.84 -5.71 25.66
C ALA A 1044 -35.58 -6.21 24.21
N ASP A 1045 -34.32 -6.49 23.86
CA ASP A 1045 -33.89 -6.82 22.50
C ASP A 1045 -33.51 -8.31 22.32
N SER A 1046 -34.00 -9.23 23.15
CA SER A 1046 -33.76 -10.67 23.00
C SER A 1046 -35.06 -11.46 23.10
N TYR A 1047 -35.38 -12.24 22.07
CA TYR A 1047 -36.60 -13.04 22.00
C TYR A 1047 -36.39 -14.32 21.19
N VAL A 1048 -37.25 -15.31 21.43
CA VAL A 1048 -37.32 -16.57 20.68
C VAL A 1048 -38.58 -16.53 19.83
N GLY A 1049 -38.43 -16.67 18.51
CA GLY A 1049 -39.52 -16.60 17.54
C GLY A 1049 -39.55 -17.81 16.61
N LEU A 1050 -40.72 -18.06 16.04
CA LEU A 1050 -40.93 -19.06 14.98
C LEU A 1050 -40.94 -18.36 13.62
N LYS A 1051 -40.33 -18.99 12.62
CA LYS A 1051 -40.58 -18.62 11.23
C LYS A 1051 -41.99 -19.04 10.84
N SER A 1052 -42.54 -18.42 9.80
CA SER A 1052 -43.84 -18.79 9.22
C SER A 1052 -43.96 -20.26 8.78
N ASN A 1053 -42.84 -20.97 8.64
CA ASN A 1053 -42.79 -22.41 8.35
C ASN A 1053 -42.56 -23.32 9.59
N GLY A 1054 -42.70 -22.79 10.81
CA GLY A 1054 -42.54 -23.54 12.07
C GLY A 1054 -41.11 -23.81 12.52
N SER A 1055 -40.08 -23.34 11.79
CA SER A 1055 -38.68 -23.51 12.20
C SER A 1055 -38.26 -22.51 13.29
N LEU A 1056 -37.45 -22.98 14.24
CA LEU A 1056 -36.98 -22.20 15.39
C LEU A 1056 -35.93 -21.17 14.95
N GLN A 1057 -36.09 -19.91 15.37
CA GLN A 1057 -35.07 -18.89 15.21
C GLN A 1057 -34.78 -18.19 16.55
N ILE A 1058 -33.57 -18.35 17.06
CA ILE A 1058 -33.07 -17.61 18.23
C ILE A 1058 -32.26 -16.43 17.70
N ILE A 1059 -32.72 -15.21 17.94
CA ILE A 1059 -32.03 -13.98 17.49
C ILE A 1059 -31.62 -13.17 18.71
N LYS A 1060 -30.33 -12.89 18.79
CA LYS A 1060 -29.76 -11.99 19.81
C LYS A 1060 -29.39 -10.68 19.13
N PHE A 1061 -30.05 -9.58 19.48
CA PHE A 1061 -29.56 -8.26 19.13
C PHE A 1061 -28.46 -7.85 20.13
N ILE A 1062 -27.34 -7.35 19.62
CA ILE A 1062 -26.34 -6.64 20.42
C ILE A 1062 -26.57 -5.16 20.14
N THR A 1063 -27.06 -4.42 21.13
CA THR A 1063 -27.15 -2.97 21.06
C THR A 1063 -25.73 -2.40 20.99
N LEU A 1064 -25.39 -1.73 19.87
CA LEU A 1064 -24.24 -0.82 19.83
C LEU A 1064 -24.62 0.44 20.63
N PRO A 1065 -23.81 0.92 21.58
CA PRO A 1065 -24.16 2.10 22.36
C PRO A 1065 -24.23 3.32 21.43
N ALA A 1066 -25.44 3.83 21.20
CA ALA A 1066 -25.66 5.14 20.63
C ALA A 1066 -25.29 6.20 21.69
N VAL A 1067 -24.44 7.14 21.28
CA VAL A 1067 -24.11 8.32 22.08
C VAL A 1067 -25.35 9.21 22.19
N LEU A 1068 -25.69 9.51 23.45
CA LEU A 1068 -26.61 10.51 23.96
C LEU A 1068 -26.87 11.71 23.01
N HIS A 1069 -28.15 11.92 22.68
CA HIS A 1069 -28.68 13.27 22.47
C HIS A 1069 -29.88 13.47 23.40
N ASN A 1070 -29.81 14.59 24.13
CA ASN A 1070 -30.69 15.03 25.21
C ASN A 1070 -32.18 14.98 24.87
N ARG A 1071 -32.99 14.46 25.79
CA ARG A 1071 -34.40 14.83 25.91
C ARG A 1071 -34.50 16.08 26.77
N VAL A 1072 -35.03 17.13 26.15
CA VAL A 1072 -35.67 18.26 26.81
C VAL A 1072 -36.96 17.74 27.46
N HIS A 1073 -37.14 18.06 28.74
CA HIS A 1073 -38.41 17.92 29.43
C HIS A 1073 -39.46 18.84 28.81
N ASN A 1074 -40.63 18.27 28.50
CA ASN A 1074 -41.91 18.96 28.52
C ASN A 1074 -42.93 18.00 29.14
N SER A 1075 -43.85 18.59 29.90
CA SER A 1075 -44.68 18.03 31.00
C SER A 1075 -43.88 17.60 32.24
#